data_AF-A0A2T8HZH4-F1
#
_entry.id   AF-A0A2T8HZH4-F1
#
_cell.length_a   1.000
_cell.length_b   1.000
_cell.length_c   1.000
_cell.angle_alpha   90.00
_cell.angle_beta   90.00
_cell.angle_gamma   90.00
#
_symmetry.space_group_name_H-M   'P 1'
#
loop_
_entity.id
_entity.type
_entity.pdbx_description
1 polymer ?
#
loop_
_entity_poly.entity_id
_entity_poly.type
_entity_poly.pdbx_seq_one_letter_code
_entity_poly.pdbx_strand_id
1 'polypeptide(L)'
;MPDAATDDATGAPTDAASGVKADQPERLTGEKLIASYVRQLDGSPGVYRMLDDEARVLYVGKARDLRARVSNYARMTGHTARIARMISETRSMMFLTTRTETEALLLEQNLIKQLKPVYNVLLRDDKSFPNILIAKNHAFPQIRKHRGKRSTKGSYFGPFASTGAVNRTLNQLQKVFLLRSCTDTAYANRTRPCLLYQIKRCAAPCVGLISPEDYAGLVADAERFLSGKTSHVQAQLADQMQEASDALEFERAAALRDRIRALTTVQQQQGINPRSVDEGDVIALHLEKGQACVQVFFIRGHQSWGNRDFYPRTGAGADEPEILEAFLAQFYDGKPPPKQILLSHPVENEDLLRELLSARAGRNVTLHVPQRGEKAELVENALRNARESLGRKMSESAAQSRLLAGLAEAFDLEDSPRRVEVYDNSHIQGAHAIGAMIVAGPDGFIKNQYRKFTIKGEAGAQGDDFGMMREVITRRFERLLKDDPTRETEAWPDLLLIDGGVGQVSSVAEALAELGIDDVPFVGVAKGVDRDLGREEFHRPGQRPFALRHNDPVLYFIQRLRDEAHRFAIGTHRAARAKASTRTPLDEIPGVGAARKRALLAHFGSAKAVTRAGLADLQLVNGISDGMARTIYEFFNAGDG
;
A
#
# COMPACT_ATOMS: atom_id res chain seq x y z
N MET A 1 -24.20 -15.29 91.12
CA MET A 1 -23.19 -14.24 90.86
C MET A 1 -22.09 -14.89 90.03
N PRO A 2 -21.74 -14.34 88.85
CA PRO A 2 -22.43 -14.68 87.59
C PRO A 2 -21.51 -15.07 86.41
N ASP A 3 -22.16 -15.51 85.30
CA ASP A 3 -21.85 -15.38 83.85
C ASP A 3 -20.53 -15.96 83.28
N ALA A 4 -20.43 -16.53 82.05
CA ALA A 4 -21.20 -16.29 80.82
C ALA A 4 -21.02 -17.42 79.75
N ALA A 5 -21.92 -17.39 78.74
CA ALA A 5 -21.77 -17.73 77.31
C ALA A 5 -21.87 -19.23 76.89
N THR A 6 -23.03 -19.72 76.39
CA THR A 6 -23.56 -19.75 74.98
C THR A 6 -22.78 -20.73 74.09
N ASP A 7 -23.35 -21.74 73.43
CA ASP A 7 -24.36 -21.66 72.37
C ASP A 7 -24.78 -23.09 71.96
N ASP A 8 -26.04 -23.25 71.58
CA ASP A 8 -26.68 -24.51 71.20
C ASP A 8 -27.52 -24.21 69.93
N ALA A 9 -27.28 -24.91 68.82
CA ALA A 9 -28.28 -25.10 67.75
C ALA A 9 -27.81 -26.00 66.60
N THR A 10 -28.37 -27.23 66.63
CA THR A 10 -29.04 -27.91 65.50
C THR A 10 -28.23 -28.38 64.29
N GLY A 11 -28.05 -29.71 64.23
CA GLY A 11 -27.70 -30.44 63.01
C GLY A 11 -28.93 -30.92 62.21
N ALA A 12 -28.74 -31.08 60.91
CA ALA A 12 -29.49 -31.92 59.96
C ALA A 12 -28.62 -32.10 58.68
N PRO A 13 -28.93 -33.03 57.74
CA PRO A 13 -28.20 -34.27 57.52
C PRO A 13 -27.30 -34.29 56.28
N THR A 14 -26.41 -35.28 56.25
CA THR A 14 -25.50 -35.64 55.14
C THR A 14 -26.25 -36.27 53.96
N ASP A 15 -26.39 -35.55 52.84
CA ASP A 15 -26.76 -36.13 51.54
C ASP A 15 -25.50 -36.48 50.75
N ALA A 16 -25.16 -37.77 50.74
CA ALA A 16 -24.19 -38.35 49.83
C ALA A 16 -24.83 -38.53 48.45
N ALA A 17 -24.82 -37.47 47.63
CA ALA A 17 -25.18 -37.56 46.22
C ALA A 17 -23.96 -37.96 45.38
N SER A 18 -23.92 -39.22 44.98
CA SER A 18 -23.03 -39.78 43.96
C SER A 18 -23.20 -39.03 42.62
N GLY A 19 -22.34 -38.05 42.37
CA GLY A 19 -22.22 -37.38 41.09
C GLY A 19 -21.50 -38.28 40.07
N VAL A 20 -22.27 -39.12 39.38
CA VAL A 20 -21.83 -39.70 38.10
C VAL A 20 -21.58 -38.53 37.15
N LYS A 21 -20.31 -38.21 36.88
CA LYS A 21 -19.94 -37.34 35.77
C LYS A 21 -20.50 -37.99 34.50
N ALA A 22 -21.56 -37.40 33.96
CA ALA A 22 -22.01 -37.71 32.61
C ALA A 22 -20.82 -37.45 31.68
N ASP A 23 -20.31 -38.53 31.10
CA ASP A 23 -19.28 -38.56 30.08
C ASP A 23 -19.79 -37.73 28.91
N GLN A 24 -19.31 -36.48 28.80
CA GLN A 24 -19.55 -35.71 27.58
C GLN A 24 -18.81 -36.45 26.47
N PRO A 25 -19.47 -36.81 25.35
CA PRO A 25 -18.80 -37.54 24.29
C PRO A 25 -17.56 -36.75 23.87
N GLU A 26 -16.38 -37.37 23.95
CA GLU A 26 -15.12 -36.76 23.52
C GLU A 26 -15.35 -36.11 22.15
N ARG A 27 -15.33 -34.77 22.11
CA ARG A 27 -15.47 -34.05 20.84
C ARG A 27 -14.30 -34.49 19.98
N LEU A 28 -14.61 -35.16 18.86
CA LEU A 28 -13.59 -35.61 17.93
C LEU A 28 -12.76 -34.40 17.49
N THR A 29 -11.44 -34.55 17.48
CA THR A 29 -10.50 -33.53 17.00
C THR A 29 -9.54 -34.16 16.00
N GLY A 30 -8.80 -33.32 15.26
CA GLY A 30 -7.71 -33.79 14.41
C GLY A 30 -8.12 -34.81 13.36
N GLU A 31 -7.30 -35.84 13.17
CA GLU A 31 -7.49 -36.87 12.15
C GLU A 31 -8.82 -37.61 12.32
N LYS A 32 -9.22 -37.90 13.57
CA LYS A 32 -10.46 -38.63 13.88
C LYS A 32 -11.70 -37.82 13.46
N LEU A 33 -11.66 -36.51 13.69
CA LEU A 33 -12.71 -35.59 13.22
C LEU A 33 -12.75 -35.55 11.70
N ILE A 34 -11.61 -35.36 11.04
CA ILE A 34 -11.52 -35.29 9.58
C ILE A 34 -12.05 -36.59 8.95
N ALA A 35 -11.68 -37.75 9.50
CA ALA A 35 -12.17 -39.05 9.06
C ALA A 35 -13.70 -39.20 9.16
N SER A 36 -14.34 -38.51 10.11
CA SER A 36 -15.81 -38.51 10.23
C SER A 36 -16.47 -37.75 9.08
N TYR A 37 -15.92 -36.61 8.65
CA TYR A 37 -16.41 -35.83 7.53
C TYR A 37 -16.23 -36.53 6.18
N VAL A 38 -15.14 -37.29 5.99
CA VAL A 38 -14.90 -38.06 4.76
C VAL A 38 -16.08 -38.97 4.39
N ARG A 39 -16.82 -39.48 5.37
CA ARG A 39 -17.99 -40.36 5.14
C ARG A 39 -19.21 -39.61 4.57
N GLN A 40 -19.26 -38.29 4.75
CA GLN A 40 -20.36 -37.42 4.34
C GLN A 40 -20.08 -36.71 3.01
N LEU A 41 -18.83 -36.74 2.54
CA LEU A 41 -18.41 -36.09 1.30
C LEU A 41 -18.62 -36.98 0.08
N ASP A 42 -19.03 -36.35 -1.01
CA ASP A 42 -19.02 -36.93 -2.34
C ASP A 42 -17.72 -36.60 -3.09
N GLY A 43 -17.61 -37.11 -4.32
CA GLY A 43 -16.47 -36.86 -5.20
C GLY A 43 -16.55 -35.53 -5.96
N SER A 44 -17.45 -34.62 -5.57
CA SER A 44 -17.64 -33.35 -6.27
C SER A 44 -16.44 -32.40 -6.04
N PRO A 45 -16.11 -31.55 -7.02
CA PRO A 45 -15.12 -30.50 -6.83
C PRO A 45 -15.64 -29.43 -5.88
N GLY A 46 -14.73 -28.76 -5.18
CA GLY A 46 -15.12 -27.69 -4.27
C GLY A 46 -14.00 -27.16 -3.40
N VAL A 47 -14.40 -26.35 -2.43
CA VAL A 47 -13.53 -25.71 -1.44
C VAL A 47 -13.91 -26.17 -0.05
N TYR A 48 -12.93 -26.40 0.80
CA TYR A 48 -13.14 -26.71 2.21
C TYR A 48 -12.38 -25.73 3.10
N ARG A 49 -12.85 -25.62 4.34
CA ARG A 49 -12.24 -24.82 5.40
C ARG A 49 -12.01 -25.70 6.62
N MET A 50 -10.84 -25.57 7.23
CA MET A 50 -10.53 -26.13 8.54
C MET A 50 -10.56 -25.01 9.57
N LEU A 51 -11.26 -25.23 10.68
CA LEU A 51 -11.47 -24.25 11.72
C LEU A 51 -11.02 -24.78 13.07
N ASP A 52 -10.56 -23.89 13.95
CA ASP A 52 -10.23 -24.21 15.35
C ASP A 52 -11.46 -24.19 16.27
N ASP A 53 -11.23 -24.28 17.58
CA ASP A 53 -12.24 -24.28 18.64
C ASP A 53 -13.01 -22.96 18.76
N GLU A 54 -12.37 -21.85 18.39
CA GLU A 54 -12.97 -20.52 18.33
C GLU A 54 -13.67 -20.24 16.98
N ALA A 55 -13.76 -21.25 16.09
CA ALA A 55 -14.27 -21.13 14.73
C ALA A 55 -13.47 -20.14 13.84
N ARG A 56 -12.20 -19.89 14.16
CA ARG A 56 -11.28 -19.16 13.28
C ARG A 56 -10.82 -20.07 12.16
N VAL A 57 -10.70 -19.53 10.95
CA VAL A 57 -10.32 -20.32 9.78
C VAL A 57 -8.81 -20.50 9.75
N LEU A 58 -8.35 -21.72 9.97
CA LEU A 58 -6.95 -22.13 9.97
C LEU A 58 -6.42 -22.28 8.55
N TYR A 59 -7.22 -22.90 7.68
CA TYR A 59 -6.85 -23.22 6.30
C TYR A 59 -8.06 -23.26 5.39
N VAL A 60 -7.87 -22.81 4.16
CA VAL A 60 -8.80 -22.95 3.04
C VAL A 60 -8.09 -23.73 1.94
N GLY A 61 -8.72 -24.78 1.42
CA GLY A 61 -8.15 -25.55 0.33
C GLY A 61 -9.17 -25.90 -0.75
N LYS A 62 -8.72 -25.99 -2.00
CA LYS A 62 -9.47 -26.52 -3.13
C LYS A 62 -9.29 -28.04 -3.30
N ALA A 63 -10.25 -28.68 -3.97
CA ALA A 63 -10.17 -30.06 -4.40
C ALA A 63 -10.93 -30.31 -5.71
N ARG A 64 -10.36 -31.17 -6.59
CA ARG A 64 -11.08 -31.81 -7.71
C ARG A 64 -12.13 -32.79 -7.21
N ASP A 65 -11.79 -33.49 -6.15
CA ASP A 65 -12.60 -34.49 -5.48
C ASP A 65 -12.44 -34.24 -3.97
N LEU A 66 -13.49 -33.69 -3.36
CA LEU A 66 -13.48 -33.33 -1.94
C LEU A 66 -13.23 -34.56 -1.06
N ARG A 67 -13.90 -35.68 -1.34
CA ARG A 67 -13.72 -36.91 -0.56
C ARG A 67 -12.28 -37.40 -0.62
N ALA A 68 -11.67 -37.48 -1.80
CA ALA A 68 -10.30 -37.95 -1.98
C ALA A 68 -9.29 -37.02 -1.32
N ARG A 69 -9.43 -35.69 -1.48
CA ARG A 69 -8.52 -34.70 -0.88
C ARG A 69 -8.59 -34.73 0.65
N VAL A 70 -9.80 -34.75 1.21
CA VAL A 70 -10.01 -34.72 2.66
C VAL A 70 -9.58 -36.05 3.30
N SER A 71 -9.75 -37.17 2.59
CA SER A 71 -9.23 -38.48 3.01
C SER A 71 -7.71 -38.48 3.22
N ASN A 72 -6.97 -37.62 2.50
CA ASN A 72 -5.53 -37.53 2.68
C ASN A 72 -5.17 -37.00 4.08
N TYR A 73 -5.89 -35.98 4.58
CA TYR A 73 -5.68 -35.40 5.91
C TYR A 73 -6.15 -36.30 7.06
N ALA A 74 -6.98 -37.30 6.77
CA ALA A 74 -7.42 -38.28 7.78
C ALA A 74 -6.33 -39.33 8.10
N ARG A 75 -5.19 -39.31 7.40
CA ARG A 75 -4.08 -40.24 7.62
C ARG A 75 -3.18 -39.71 8.74
N MET A 76 -2.65 -40.61 9.57
CA MET A 76 -1.78 -40.22 10.69
C MET A 76 -0.32 -39.93 10.28
N THR A 77 0.07 -40.28 9.05
CA THR A 77 1.47 -40.21 8.60
C THR A 77 1.55 -39.69 7.16
N GLY A 78 2.69 -39.08 6.81
CA GLY A 78 2.94 -38.54 5.46
C GLY A 78 2.61 -37.05 5.31
N HIS A 79 2.39 -36.35 6.42
CA HIS A 79 2.18 -34.91 6.46
C HIS A 79 3.45 -34.17 6.84
N THR A 80 3.66 -32.99 6.24
CA THR A 80 4.68 -32.05 6.73
C THR A 80 4.33 -31.59 8.14
N ALA A 81 5.31 -31.17 8.93
CA ALA A 81 5.09 -30.68 10.30
C ALA A 81 3.99 -29.60 10.37
N ARG A 82 3.93 -28.75 9.33
CA ARG A 82 2.87 -27.76 9.13
C ARG A 82 1.47 -28.37 9.07
N ILE A 83 1.29 -29.31 8.14
CA ILE A 83 -0.01 -29.92 7.86
C ILE A 83 -0.45 -30.75 9.06
N ALA A 84 0.46 -31.47 9.69
CA ALA A 84 0.19 -32.20 10.92
C ALA A 84 -0.30 -31.28 12.04
N ARG A 85 0.36 -30.12 12.23
CA ARG A 85 -0.08 -29.13 13.23
C ARG A 85 -1.46 -28.55 12.91
N MET A 86 -1.68 -28.12 11.67
CA MET A 86 -2.98 -27.64 11.20
C MET A 86 -4.10 -28.68 11.43
N ILE A 87 -3.84 -29.95 11.12
CA ILE A 87 -4.79 -31.04 11.38
C ILE A 87 -5.06 -31.12 12.89
N SER A 88 -4.02 -31.17 13.73
CA SER A 88 -4.17 -31.29 15.19
C SER A 88 -4.97 -30.15 15.83
N GLU A 89 -4.91 -28.95 15.25
CA GLU A 89 -5.64 -27.76 15.71
C GLU A 89 -7.09 -27.73 15.17
N THR A 90 -7.44 -28.56 14.19
CA THR A 90 -8.78 -28.57 13.58
C THR A 90 -9.83 -29.12 14.55
N ARG A 91 -10.94 -28.38 14.68
CA ARG A 91 -12.13 -28.70 15.51
C ARG A 91 -13.42 -28.76 14.71
N SER A 92 -13.49 -28.14 13.54
CA SER A 92 -14.58 -28.32 12.59
C SER A 92 -14.13 -28.11 11.15
N MET A 93 -14.92 -28.63 10.20
CA MET A 93 -14.71 -28.40 8.77
C MET A 93 -15.99 -27.89 8.10
N MET A 94 -15.83 -27.07 7.07
CA MET A 94 -16.93 -26.59 6.23
C MET A 94 -16.62 -26.79 4.75
N PHE A 95 -17.62 -27.12 3.95
CA PHE A 95 -17.47 -27.51 2.55
C PHE A 95 -18.41 -26.69 1.66
N LEU A 96 -17.92 -26.28 0.49
CA LEU A 96 -18.69 -25.67 -0.57
C LEU A 96 -18.35 -26.36 -1.89
N THR A 97 -19.32 -27.07 -2.48
CA THR A 97 -19.17 -27.72 -3.79
C THR A 97 -19.28 -26.70 -4.91
N THR A 98 -18.50 -26.86 -5.97
CA THR A 98 -18.55 -26.05 -7.19
C THR A 98 -18.87 -26.93 -8.40
N ARG A 99 -19.17 -26.32 -9.56
CA ARG A 99 -19.45 -27.12 -10.77
C ARG A 99 -18.16 -27.54 -11.47
N THR A 100 -17.12 -26.72 -11.36
CA THR A 100 -15.81 -26.98 -11.96
C THR A 100 -14.70 -26.76 -10.94
N GLU A 101 -13.53 -27.36 -11.23
CA GLU A 101 -12.32 -27.13 -10.44
C GLU A 101 -11.84 -25.67 -10.53
N THR A 102 -12.00 -25.03 -11.70
CA THR A 102 -11.64 -23.62 -11.90
C THR A 102 -12.49 -22.69 -11.03
N GLU A 103 -13.78 -23.00 -10.88
CA GLU A 103 -14.66 -22.31 -9.92
C GLU A 103 -14.18 -22.53 -8.47
N ALA A 104 -13.73 -23.75 -8.12
CA ALA A 104 -13.18 -24.03 -6.80
C ALA A 104 -11.91 -23.21 -6.51
N LEU A 105 -10.98 -23.14 -7.47
CA LEU A 105 -9.78 -22.30 -7.35
C LEU A 105 -10.15 -20.82 -7.21
N LEU A 106 -11.08 -20.30 -8.00
CA LEU A 106 -11.54 -18.91 -7.85
C LEU A 106 -12.14 -18.63 -6.47
N LEU A 107 -12.98 -19.54 -5.98
CA LEU A 107 -13.63 -19.42 -4.68
C LEU A 107 -12.61 -19.49 -3.54
N GLU A 108 -11.67 -20.43 -3.61
CA GLU A 108 -10.55 -20.55 -2.66
C GLU A 108 -9.77 -19.23 -2.57
N GLN A 109 -9.38 -18.65 -3.70
CA GLN A 109 -8.63 -17.40 -3.73
C GLN A 109 -9.40 -16.24 -3.08
N ASN A 110 -10.70 -16.15 -3.33
CA ASN A 110 -11.56 -15.15 -2.69
C ASN A 110 -11.64 -15.35 -1.17
N LEU A 111 -11.78 -16.60 -0.71
CA LEU A 111 -11.83 -16.95 0.71
C LEU A 111 -10.49 -16.69 1.41
N ILE A 112 -9.36 -17.06 0.81
CA ILE A 112 -8.02 -16.77 1.35
C ILE A 112 -7.82 -15.26 1.49
N LYS A 113 -8.25 -14.47 0.50
CA LYS A 113 -8.14 -13.01 0.52
C LYS A 113 -8.97 -12.37 1.64
N GLN A 114 -10.18 -12.88 1.87
CA GLN A 114 -11.10 -12.39 2.89
C GLN A 114 -10.68 -12.81 4.30
N LEU A 115 -10.35 -14.09 4.48
CA LEU A 115 -10.16 -14.73 5.77
C LEU A 115 -8.70 -14.72 6.24
N LYS A 116 -7.74 -14.63 5.32
CA LYS A 116 -6.28 -14.68 5.55
C LYS A 116 -5.86 -15.80 6.52
N PRO A 117 -6.19 -17.06 6.22
CA PRO A 117 -5.95 -18.18 7.13
C PRO A 117 -4.46 -18.36 7.43
N VAL A 118 -4.15 -18.82 8.64
CA VAL A 118 -2.77 -18.92 9.16
C VAL A 118 -1.89 -19.84 8.33
N TYR A 119 -2.43 -20.97 7.86
CA TYR A 119 -1.67 -22.01 7.16
C TYR A 119 -1.63 -21.86 5.64
N ASN A 120 -2.35 -20.89 5.06
CA ASN A 120 -2.30 -20.62 3.63
C ASN A 120 -1.11 -19.74 3.25
N VAL A 121 -0.64 -19.88 2.00
CA VAL A 121 0.35 -18.95 1.44
C VAL A 121 -0.33 -17.61 1.16
N LEU A 122 0.17 -16.51 1.74
CA LEU A 122 -0.44 -15.17 1.64
C LEU A 122 0.49 -14.15 0.97
N LEU A 123 -0.01 -13.47 -0.07
CA LEU A 123 0.66 -12.33 -0.68
C LEU A 123 0.30 -11.02 0.04
N ARG A 124 1.28 -10.41 0.73
CA ARG A 124 1.07 -9.17 1.52
C ARG A 124 1.08 -7.87 0.70
N ASP A 125 1.75 -7.83 -0.46
CA ASP A 125 1.85 -6.62 -1.31
C ASP A 125 0.97 -6.77 -2.56
N ASP A 126 -0.31 -6.43 -2.45
CA ASP A 126 -1.31 -6.49 -3.53
C ASP A 126 -1.36 -5.21 -4.38
N LYS A 127 -0.42 -4.28 -4.19
CA LYS A 127 -0.44 -2.97 -4.84
C LYS A 127 -0.58 -3.11 -6.36
N SER A 128 -1.56 -2.42 -6.91
CA SER A 128 -1.68 -2.29 -8.36
C SER A 128 -0.40 -1.71 -8.98
N PHE A 129 0.07 -2.30 -10.07
CA PHE A 129 1.23 -1.80 -10.76
C PHE A 129 0.91 -0.51 -11.51
N PRO A 130 1.83 0.46 -11.52
CA PRO A 130 1.68 1.62 -12.37
C PRO A 130 1.80 1.21 -13.86
N ASN A 131 0.98 1.84 -14.68
CA ASN A 131 0.96 1.73 -16.13
C ASN A 131 1.14 3.13 -16.72
N ILE A 132 1.52 3.21 -17.99
CA ILE A 132 1.35 4.41 -18.80
C ILE A 132 -0.02 4.31 -19.48
N LEU A 133 -0.80 5.38 -19.41
CA LEU A 133 -2.08 5.53 -20.07
C LEU A 133 -1.96 6.65 -21.10
N ILE A 134 -2.34 6.33 -22.34
CA ILE A 134 -2.68 7.33 -23.36
C ILE A 134 -4.21 7.41 -23.38
N ALA A 135 -4.75 8.45 -22.75
CA ALA A 135 -6.19 8.61 -22.56
C ALA A 135 -6.86 9.12 -23.85
N LYS A 136 -7.87 8.41 -24.35
CA LYS A 136 -8.57 8.70 -25.62
C LYS A 136 -9.91 9.41 -25.41
N ASN A 137 -10.06 10.13 -24.30
CA ASN A 137 -11.27 10.88 -23.94
C ASN A 137 -11.26 12.34 -24.47
N HIS A 138 -10.22 12.73 -25.21
CA HIS A 138 -10.02 14.09 -25.70
C HIS A 138 -9.38 14.02 -27.10
N ALA A 139 -9.70 14.97 -27.98
CA ALA A 139 -9.17 15.05 -29.35
C ALA A 139 -7.63 15.10 -29.40
N PHE A 140 -7.03 15.66 -28.34
CA PHE A 140 -5.61 15.58 -28.06
C PHE A 140 -5.37 14.63 -26.87
N PRO A 141 -5.07 13.33 -27.10
CA PRO A 141 -4.83 12.35 -26.03
C PRO A 141 -3.76 12.76 -25.03
N GLN A 142 -4.01 12.55 -23.74
CA GLN A 142 -3.05 12.84 -22.67
C GLN A 142 -2.21 11.58 -22.38
N ILE A 143 -0.89 11.73 -22.27
CA ILE A 143 -0.02 10.68 -21.71
C ILE A 143 0.18 10.91 -20.21
N ARG A 144 -0.15 9.91 -19.39
CA ARG A 144 0.01 9.97 -17.93
C ARG A 144 0.27 8.62 -17.31
N LYS A 145 0.85 8.63 -16.12
CA LYS A 145 0.85 7.45 -15.24
C LYS A 145 -0.58 7.14 -14.79
N HIS A 146 -0.93 5.86 -14.78
CA HIS A 146 -2.17 5.33 -14.22
C HIS A 146 -1.89 4.22 -13.22
N ARG A 147 -2.68 4.14 -12.15
CA ARG A 147 -2.62 3.08 -11.14
C ARG A 147 -4.05 2.70 -10.74
N GLY A 148 -4.30 1.43 -10.49
CA GLY A 148 -5.62 0.91 -10.12
C GLY A 148 -6.49 0.50 -11.32
N LYS A 149 -7.80 0.38 -11.10
CA LYS A 149 -8.78 -0.11 -12.08
C LYS A 149 -8.71 0.69 -13.38
N ARG A 150 -8.80 0.00 -14.53
CA ARG A 150 -8.79 0.60 -15.87
C ARG A 150 -10.16 1.21 -16.21
N SER A 151 -10.53 2.30 -15.53
CA SER A 151 -11.82 2.99 -15.75
C SER A 151 -11.78 4.05 -16.86
N THR A 152 -10.61 4.58 -17.19
CA THR A 152 -10.46 5.59 -18.23
C THR A 152 -10.31 4.92 -19.59
N LYS A 153 -11.10 5.34 -20.59
CA LYS A 153 -10.92 4.84 -21.96
C LYS A 153 -9.57 5.28 -22.52
N GLY A 154 -8.81 4.34 -23.08
CA GLY A 154 -7.51 4.61 -23.67
C GLY A 154 -6.62 3.38 -23.73
N SER A 155 -5.38 3.60 -24.18
CA SER A 155 -4.38 2.55 -24.33
C SER A 155 -3.51 2.48 -23.08
N TYR A 156 -3.45 1.29 -22.47
CA TYR A 156 -2.70 1.03 -21.25
C TYR A 156 -1.46 0.21 -21.57
N PHE A 157 -0.30 0.74 -21.20
CA PHE A 157 0.98 0.08 -21.40
C PHE A 157 1.65 -0.20 -20.06
N GLY A 158 2.04 -1.44 -19.85
CA GLY A 158 2.54 -1.93 -18.57
C GLY A 158 2.31 -3.43 -18.38
N PRO A 159 2.47 -3.93 -17.15
CA PRO A 159 2.79 -3.19 -15.92
C PRO A 159 4.27 -2.81 -15.81
N PHE A 160 4.58 -1.75 -15.06
CA PHE A 160 5.95 -1.43 -14.67
C PHE A 160 6.22 -1.83 -13.23
N ALA A 161 7.45 -2.23 -12.94
CA ALA A 161 7.86 -2.68 -11.62
C ALA A 161 7.76 -1.63 -10.49
N SER A 162 7.90 -0.35 -10.82
CA SER A 162 7.85 0.73 -9.82
C SER A 162 7.38 2.06 -10.39
N THR A 163 6.87 2.92 -9.51
CA THR A 163 6.51 4.31 -9.85
C THR A 163 7.71 5.09 -10.41
N GLY A 164 8.92 4.81 -9.88
CA GLY A 164 10.16 5.41 -10.37
C GLY A 164 10.45 5.02 -11.82
N ALA A 165 10.30 3.73 -12.14
CA ALA A 165 10.45 3.24 -13.51
C ALA A 165 9.47 3.93 -14.47
N VAL A 166 8.18 4.02 -14.12
CA VAL A 166 7.17 4.70 -14.95
C VAL A 166 7.51 6.16 -15.18
N ASN A 167 7.86 6.89 -14.11
CA ASN A 167 8.16 8.31 -14.24
C ASN A 167 9.38 8.54 -15.12
N ARG A 168 10.42 7.69 -15.03
CA ARG A 168 11.59 7.75 -15.92
C ARG A 168 11.21 7.52 -17.38
N THR A 169 10.45 6.46 -17.67
CA THR A 169 9.99 6.16 -19.03
C THR A 169 9.12 7.30 -19.56
N LEU A 170 8.13 7.77 -18.79
CA LEU A 170 7.26 8.89 -19.17
C LEU A 170 8.05 10.16 -19.51
N ASN A 171 9.08 10.48 -18.72
CA ASN A 171 9.93 11.64 -18.95
C ASN A 171 10.71 11.55 -20.28
N GLN A 172 11.11 10.35 -20.70
CA GLN A 172 11.76 10.15 -22.00
C GLN A 172 10.75 10.18 -23.15
N LEU A 173 9.59 9.52 -22.99
CA LEU A 173 8.52 9.55 -23.99
C LEU A 173 8.04 10.98 -24.27
N GLN A 174 8.01 11.85 -23.26
CA GLN A 174 7.66 13.26 -23.45
C GLN A 174 8.66 14.00 -24.36
N LYS A 175 9.95 13.67 -24.30
CA LYS A 175 10.96 14.25 -25.21
C LYS A 175 10.83 13.71 -26.63
N VAL A 176 10.44 12.45 -26.76
CA VAL A 176 10.37 11.77 -28.07
C VAL A 176 9.07 12.07 -28.81
N PHE A 177 7.92 11.96 -28.14
CA PHE A 177 6.62 12.01 -28.80
C PHE A 177 5.88 13.33 -28.56
N LEU A 178 6.42 14.22 -27.71
CA LEU A 178 5.87 15.56 -27.46
C LEU A 178 4.38 15.56 -27.07
N LEU A 179 3.91 14.47 -26.47
CA LEU A 179 2.54 14.32 -26.00
C LEU A 179 2.30 15.17 -24.75
N ARG A 180 1.06 15.62 -24.58
CA ARG A 180 0.70 16.48 -23.46
C ARG A 180 0.55 15.61 -22.21
N SER A 181 1.03 16.13 -21.09
CA SER A 181 0.84 15.53 -19.76
C SER A 181 -0.02 16.39 -18.84
N CYS A 182 -0.41 17.59 -19.28
CA CYS A 182 -1.31 18.47 -18.53
C CYS A 182 -2.73 17.90 -18.46
N THR A 183 -3.41 18.14 -17.34
CA THR A 183 -4.83 17.80 -17.16
C THR A 183 -5.73 18.59 -18.12
N ASP A 184 -6.92 18.08 -18.44
CA ASP A 184 -7.88 18.78 -19.31
C ASP A 184 -8.26 20.18 -18.81
N THR A 185 -8.39 20.37 -17.49
CA THR A 185 -8.62 21.70 -16.90
C THR A 185 -7.46 22.65 -17.19
N ALA A 186 -6.23 22.17 -17.04
CA ALA A 186 -5.04 22.96 -17.36
C ALA A 186 -4.88 23.17 -18.87
N TYR A 187 -5.38 22.27 -19.73
CA TYR A 187 -5.38 22.43 -21.17
C TYR A 187 -6.33 23.55 -21.60
N ALA A 188 -7.58 23.50 -21.13
CA ALA A 188 -8.63 24.45 -21.52
C ALA A 188 -8.36 25.89 -21.07
N ASN A 189 -7.61 26.08 -19.98
CA ASN A 189 -7.34 27.41 -19.41
C ASN A 189 -6.01 28.02 -19.87
N ARG A 190 -5.31 27.44 -20.86
CA ARG A 190 -4.01 27.96 -21.32
C ARG A 190 -4.18 28.96 -22.45
N THR A 191 -3.66 30.16 -22.23
CA THR A 191 -3.55 31.21 -23.25
C THR A 191 -2.15 31.32 -23.85
N ARG A 192 -1.13 30.76 -23.19
CA ARG A 192 0.27 30.74 -23.66
C ARG A 192 0.92 29.37 -23.49
N PRO A 193 1.89 28.99 -24.34
CA PRO A 193 2.65 27.76 -24.18
C PRO A 193 3.28 27.65 -22.79
N CYS A 194 3.32 26.45 -22.23
CA CYS A 194 3.93 26.21 -20.93
C CYS A 194 5.41 25.86 -21.05
N LEU A 195 6.08 25.76 -19.90
CA LEU A 195 7.49 25.36 -19.82
C LEU A 195 7.78 24.06 -20.58
N LEU A 196 6.87 23.07 -20.54
CA LEU A 196 7.08 21.79 -21.26
C LEU A 196 7.23 21.98 -22.77
N TYR A 197 6.54 22.96 -23.37
CA TYR A 197 6.75 23.30 -24.78
C TYR A 197 8.12 23.95 -25.00
N GLN A 198 8.49 24.91 -24.14
CA GLN A 198 9.76 25.64 -24.23
C GLN A 198 10.97 24.68 -24.14
N ILE A 199 10.89 23.67 -23.28
CA ILE A 199 11.91 22.62 -23.14
C ILE A 199 11.72 21.44 -24.10
N LYS A 200 10.88 21.60 -25.14
CA LYS A 200 10.64 20.62 -26.22
C LYS A 200 10.19 19.24 -25.70
N ARG A 201 9.17 19.23 -24.85
CA ARG A 201 8.52 18.02 -24.28
C ARG A 201 7.01 17.94 -24.53
N CYS A 202 6.46 18.92 -25.24
CA CYS A 202 5.05 19.00 -25.58
C CYS A 202 4.93 19.79 -26.89
N ALA A 203 4.03 19.38 -27.79
CA ALA A 203 3.75 20.10 -29.03
C ALA A 203 2.77 21.30 -28.85
N ALA A 204 2.43 21.64 -27.60
CA ALA A 204 1.52 22.73 -27.24
C ALA A 204 0.16 22.77 -27.98
N PRO A 205 -0.59 21.63 -28.06
CA PRO A 205 -1.92 21.64 -28.66
C PRO A 205 -2.91 22.58 -27.95
N CYS A 206 -2.69 22.85 -26.66
CA CYS A 206 -3.55 23.73 -25.86
C CYS A 206 -3.64 25.19 -26.35
N VAL A 207 -2.70 25.62 -27.21
CA VAL A 207 -2.69 26.95 -27.80
C VAL A 207 -2.67 26.89 -29.34
N GLY A 208 -3.02 25.73 -29.92
CA GLY A 208 -3.15 25.58 -31.37
C GLY A 208 -1.84 25.54 -32.17
N LEU A 209 -0.68 25.29 -31.53
CA LEU A 209 0.62 25.23 -32.23
C LEU A 209 0.87 23.91 -32.99
N ILE A 210 -0.07 22.98 -32.93
CA ILE A 210 -0.06 21.73 -33.69
C ILE A 210 -1.50 21.38 -34.09
N SER A 211 -1.67 20.86 -35.31
CA SER A 211 -2.97 20.41 -35.80
C SER A 211 -3.44 19.15 -35.06
N PRO A 212 -4.76 18.88 -34.99
CA PRO A 212 -5.29 17.62 -34.49
C PRO A 212 -4.72 16.40 -35.23
N GLU A 213 -4.53 16.51 -36.55
CA GLU A 213 -4.05 15.44 -37.43
C GLU A 213 -2.59 15.09 -37.14
N ASP A 214 -1.71 16.10 -37.07
CA ASP A 214 -0.29 15.89 -36.76
C ASP A 214 -0.11 15.35 -35.34
N TYR A 215 -0.93 15.82 -34.40
CA TYR A 215 -0.91 15.32 -33.04
C TYR A 215 -1.36 13.85 -32.96
N ALA A 216 -2.36 13.46 -33.74
CA ALA A 216 -2.78 12.07 -33.85
C ALA A 216 -1.64 11.18 -34.39
N GLY A 217 -0.83 11.69 -35.32
CA GLY A 217 0.41 11.05 -35.76
C GLY A 217 1.39 10.80 -34.63
N LEU A 218 1.66 11.80 -33.78
CA LEU A 218 2.52 11.65 -32.60
C LEU A 218 1.98 10.62 -31.60
N VAL A 219 0.66 10.56 -31.42
CA VAL A 219 0.01 9.56 -30.58
C VAL A 219 0.20 8.17 -31.16
N ALA A 220 -0.01 7.98 -32.46
CA ALA A 220 0.18 6.71 -33.13
C ALA A 220 1.63 6.22 -33.03
N ASP A 221 2.61 7.12 -33.16
CA ASP A 221 4.03 6.80 -32.97
C ASP A 221 4.34 6.34 -31.54
N ALA A 222 3.78 7.03 -30.54
CA ALA A 222 3.94 6.64 -29.14
C ALA A 222 3.31 5.27 -28.85
N GLU A 223 2.12 5.00 -29.40
CA GLU A 223 1.45 3.70 -29.26
C GLU A 223 2.25 2.58 -29.94
N ARG A 224 2.77 2.81 -31.15
CA ARG A 224 3.63 1.86 -31.87
C ARG A 224 4.89 1.54 -31.06
N PHE A 225 5.58 2.56 -30.57
CA PHE A 225 6.78 2.39 -29.74
C PHE A 225 6.49 1.58 -28.47
N LEU A 226 5.46 1.96 -27.72
CA LEU A 226 5.10 1.28 -26.46
C LEU A 226 4.57 -0.15 -26.66
N SER A 227 4.15 -0.49 -27.88
CA SER A 227 3.79 -1.85 -28.28
C SER A 227 4.98 -2.71 -28.74
N GLY A 228 6.21 -2.18 -28.73
CA GLY A 228 7.42 -2.89 -29.14
C GLY A 228 7.83 -2.71 -30.60
N LYS A 229 7.01 -2.05 -31.43
CA LYS A 229 7.27 -1.83 -32.87
C LYS A 229 8.24 -0.67 -33.10
N THR A 230 9.45 -0.78 -32.55
CA THR A 230 10.39 0.35 -32.40
C THR A 230 11.22 0.64 -33.65
N SER A 231 11.65 -0.39 -34.39
CA SER A 231 12.56 -0.24 -35.54
C SER A 231 11.99 0.66 -36.63
N HIS A 232 10.68 0.56 -36.89
CA HIS A 232 9.99 1.40 -37.87
C HIS A 232 9.99 2.89 -37.49
N VAL A 233 9.81 3.21 -36.21
CA VAL A 233 9.76 4.61 -35.74
C VAL A 233 11.15 5.25 -35.85
N GLN A 234 12.20 4.51 -35.52
CA GLN A 234 13.58 5.02 -35.64
C GLN A 234 13.99 5.24 -37.10
N ALA A 235 13.68 4.30 -37.99
CA ALA A 235 13.96 4.44 -39.42
C ALA A 235 13.25 5.67 -40.00
N GLN A 236 11.94 5.81 -39.74
CA GLN A 236 11.17 6.96 -40.20
C GLN A 236 11.70 8.29 -39.68
N LEU A 237 12.14 8.37 -38.41
CA LEU A 237 12.75 9.59 -37.86
C LEU A 237 14.11 9.89 -38.48
N ALA A 238 14.88 8.86 -38.85
CA ALA A 238 16.16 9.02 -39.51
C ALA A 238 15.98 9.54 -40.95
N ASP A 239 15.00 9.00 -41.69
CA ASP A 239 14.65 9.46 -43.03
C ASP A 239 14.19 10.93 -42.99
N GLN A 240 13.29 11.28 -42.07
CA GLN A 240 12.85 12.67 -41.86
C GLN A 240 13.99 13.60 -41.47
N MET A 241 14.98 13.11 -40.71
CA MET A 241 16.15 13.88 -40.31
C MET A 241 17.05 14.15 -41.51
N GLN A 242 17.22 13.17 -42.39
CA GLN A 242 17.99 13.29 -43.61
C GLN A 242 17.31 14.26 -44.58
N GLU A 243 16.00 14.11 -44.82
CA GLU A 243 15.21 15.04 -45.64
C GLU A 243 15.32 16.49 -45.13
N ALA A 244 15.20 16.70 -43.81
CA ALA A 244 15.36 18.02 -43.20
C ALA A 244 16.79 18.57 -43.38
N SER A 245 17.81 17.70 -43.30
CA SER A 245 19.20 18.09 -43.53
C SER A 245 19.43 18.48 -45.00
N ASP A 246 18.89 17.72 -45.94
CA ASP A 246 19.00 17.96 -47.38
C ASP A 246 18.27 19.25 -47.78
N ALA A 247 17.16 19.57 -47.10
CA ALA A 247 16.43 20.83 -47.22
C ALA A 247 17.06 22.02 -46.46
N LEU A 248 18.23 21.83 -45.82
CA LEU A 248 18.94 22.84 -45.00
C LEU A 248 18.16 23.32 -43.76
N GLU A 249 17.17 22.55 -43.29
CA GLU A 249 16.38 22.80 -42.08
C GLU A 249 17.10 22.28 -40.81
N PHE A 250 18.27 22.84 -40.50
CA PHE A 250 19.16 22.30 -39.46
C PHE A 250 18.55 22.22 -38.06
N GLU A 251 17.66 23.15 -37.69
CA GLU A 251 16.96 23.10 -36.39
C GLU A 251 16.03 21.89 -36.29
N ARG A 252 15.32 21.58 -37.38
CA ARG A 252 14.43 20.42 -37.46
C ARG A 252 15.22 19.12 -37.46
N ALA A 253 16.31 19.06 -38.23
CA ALA A 253 17.21 17.90 -38.24
C ALA A 253 17.83 17.66 -36.85
N ALA A 254 18.26 18.71 -36.14
CA ALA A 254 18.77 18.60 -34.77
C ALA A 254 17.70 18.07 -33.80
N ALA A 255 16.46 18.56 -33.89
CA ALA A 255 15.36 18.07 -33.07
C ALA A 255 15.05 16.59 -33.33
N LEU A 256 15.05 16.14 -34.59
CA LEU A 256 14.85 14.74 -34.97
C LEU A 256 15.98 13.84 -34.47
N ARG A 257 17.24 14.27 -34.62
CA ARG A 257 18.42 13.58 -34.06
C ARG A 257 18.30 13.37 -32.55
N ASP A 258 17.89 14.42 -31.83
CA ASP A 258 17.77 14.37 -30.37
C ASP A 258 16.61 13.44 -29.95
N ARG A 259 15.51 13.37 -30.74
CA ARG A 259 14.45 12.37 -30.57
C ARG A 259 14.95 10.94 -30.79
N ILE A 260 15.75 10.68 -31.83
CA ILE A 260 16.38 9.37 -32.08
C ILE A 260 17.28 8.97 -30.90
N ARG A 261 18.13 9.89 -30.41
CA ARG A 261 18.98 9.63 -29.23
C ARG A 261 18.18 9.29 -27.98
N ALA A 262 17.07 10.01 -27.74
CA ALA A 262 16.19 9.72 -26.61
C ALA A 262 15.51 8.34 -26.74
N LEU A 263 15.10 7.93 -27.95
CA LEU A 263 14.59 6.58 -28.23
C LEU A 263 15.64 5.50 -27.94
N THR A 264 16.86 5.67 -28.46
CA THR A 264 17.96 4.73 -28.24
C THR A 264 18.29 4.60 -26.76
N THR A 265 18.25 5.71 -26.01
CA THR A 265 18.48 5.69 -24.55
C THR A 265 17.41 4.87 -23.82
N VAL A 266 16.14 4.97 -24.20
CA VAL A 266 15.06 4.18 -23.59
C VAL A 266 15.27 2.68 -23.84
N GLN A 267 15.76 2.30 -25.02
CA GLN A 267 16.07 0.90 -25.35
C GLN A 267 17.32 0.38 -24.62
N GLN A 268 18.39 1.18 -24.55
CA GLN A 268 19.66 0.79 -23.95
C GLN A 268 19.65 0.78 -22.42
N GLN A 269 18.81 1.59 -21.78
CA GLN A 269 18.73 1.66 -20.31
C GLN A 269 18.01 0.46 -19.67
N GLN A 270 17.55 -0.50 -20.46
CA GLN A 270 16.87 -1.69 -19.98
C GLN A 270 17.74 -2.93 -20.25
N GLY A 271 18.28 -3.50 -19.17
CA GLY A 271 19.08 -4.73 -19.24
C GLY A 271 18.26 -5.91 -19.78
N ILE A 272 18.96 -6.84 -20.45
CA ILE A 272 18.46 -8.06 -21.11
C ILE A 272 17.12 -7.81 -21.81
N ASN A 273 17.16 -7.19 -22.98
CA ASN A 273 16.02 -7.16 -23.90
C ASN A 273 15.98 -8.50 -24.66
N PRO A 274 15.05 -9.40 -24.32
CA PRO A 274 15.06 -10.73 -24.91
C PRO A 274 14.62 -10.72 -26.37
N ARG A 275 15.34 -11.45 -27.21
CA ARG A 275 15.00 -11.63 -28.62
C ARG A 275 13.80 -12.57 -28.77
N SER A 276 13.72 -13.63 -27.97
CA SER A 276 12.71 -14.69 -28.09
C SER A 276 11.42 -14.48 -27.27
N VAL A 277 11.32 -13.41 -26.49
CA VAL A 277 10.16 -13.12 -25.64
C VAL A 277 9.61 -11.74 -25.97
N ASP A 278 8.60 -11.69 -26.83
CA ASP A 278 7.89 -10.46 -27.17
C ASP A 278 7.06 -9.94 -26.00
N GLU A 279 6.16 -10.77 -25.46
CA GLU A 279 5.27 -10.41 -24.35
C GLU A 279 5.22 -11.55 -23.32
N GLY A 280 5.81 -11.33 -22.15
CA GLY A 280 5.80 -12.32 -21.07
C GLY A 280 6.18 -11.79 -19.69
N ASP A 281 5.84 -12.52 -18.65
CA ASP A 281 6.35 -12.28 -17.30
C ASP A 281 7.30 -13.40 -16.91
N VAL A 282 8.46 -13.08 -16.34
CA VAL A 282 9.41 -14.06 -15.81
C VAL A 282 9.29 -14.05 -14.31
N ILE A 283 8.90 -15.18 -13.73
CA ILE A 283 8.58 -15.34 -12.33
C ILE A 283 9.45 -16.43 -11.73
N ALA A 284 10.35 -16.04 -10.83
CA ALA A 284 11.27 -16.95 -10.18
C ALA A 284 11.09 -16.91 -8.66
N LEU A 285 11.05 -18.08 -8.04
CA LEU A 285 10.91 -18.25 -6.60
C LEU A 285 12.23 -18.76 -6.02
N HIS A 286 12.69 -18.16 -4.93
CA HIS A 286 13.71 -18.74 -4.06
C HIS A 286 13.14 -18.98 -2.66
N LEU A 287 13.33 -20.18 -2.11
CA LEU A 287 12.90 -20.59 -0.78
C LEU A 287 14.14 -20.90 0.06
N GLU A 288 14.27 -20.26 1.22
CA GLU A 288 15.36 -20.52 2.17
C GLU A 288 14.83 -20.43 3.60
N LYS A 289 15.07 -21.46 4.44
CA LYS A 289 14.65 -21.51 5.86
C LYS A 289 13.18 -21.16 6.09
N GLY A 290 12.30 -21.61 5.18
CA GLY A 290 10.87 -21.35 5.23
C GLY A 290 10.43 -19.95 4.79
N GLN A 291 11.37 -19.06 4.42
CA GLN A 291 11.07 -17.75 3.83
C GLN A 291 11.18 -17.81 2.32
N ALA A 292 10.22 -17.21 1.63
CA ALA A 292 10.15 -17.19 0.17
C ALA A 292 10.36 -15.77 -0.36
N CYS A 293 11.08 -15.67 -1.47
CA CYS A 293 11.14 -14.48 -2.31
C CYS A 293 10.74 -14.84 -3.74
N VAL A 294 9.70 -14.19 -4.25
CA VAL A 294 9.28 -14.30 -5.64
C VAL A 294 9.69 -13.03 -6.38
N GLN A 295 10.51 -13.18 -7.41
CA GLN A 295 10.95 -12.13 -8.29
C GLN A 295 10.13 -12.16 -9.59
N VAL A 296 9.53 -11.03 -9.95
CA VAL A 296 8.77 -10.87 -11.19
C VAL A 296 9.45 -9.85 -12.09
N PHE A 297 9.78 -10.24 -13.31
CA PHE A 297 10.20 -9.34 -14.40
C PHE A 297 9.07 -9.18 -15.40
N PHE A 298 8.86 -7.95 -15.85
CA PHE A 298 7.80 -7.62 -16.81
C PHE A 298 8.41 -7.40 -18.19
N ILE A 299 8.05 -8.22 -19.17
CA ILE A 299 8.58 -8.11 -20.55
C ILE A 299 7.44 -7.78 -21.50
N ARG A 300 7.54 -6.64 -22.19
CA ARG A 300 6.54 -6.17 -23.16
C ARG A 300 7.25 -5.61 -24.39
N GLY A 301 6.88 -6.07 -25.58
CA GLY A 301 7.47 -5.61 -26.83
C GLY A 301 8.98 -5.86 -26.89
N HIS A 302 9.45 -7.02 -26.43
CA HIS A 302 10.88 -7.39 -26.29
C HIS A 302 11.68 -6.52 -25.31
N GLN A 303 11.01 -5.71 -24.47
CA GLN A 303 11.66 -4.80 -23.53
C GLN A 303 11.38 -5.20 -22.08
N SER A 304 12.38 -5.07 -21.22
CA SER A 304 12.27 -5.32 -19.78
C SER A 304 11.83 -4.05 -19.02
N TRP A 305 10.59 -4.05 -18.52
CA TRP A 305 9.96 -2.91 -17.83
C TRP A 305 10.29 -2.88 -16.33
N GLY A 306 11.39 -3.55 -15.96
CA GLY A 306 11.91 -3.71 -14.63
C GLY A 306 11.39 -4.94 -13.90
N ASN A 307 11.85 -5.08 -12.66
CA ASN A 307 11.58 -6.22 -11.80
C ASN A 307 11.10 -5.81 -10.41
N ARG A 308 10.30 -6.68 -9.78
CA ARG A 308 9.76 -6.50 -8.43
C ARG A 308 9.89 -7.78 -7.62
N ASP A 309 10.36 -7.65 -6.38
CA ASP A 309 10.45 -8.70 -5.38
C ASP A 309 9.19 -8.74 -4.50
N PHE A 310 8.77 -9.95 -4.13
CA PHE A 310 7.62 -10.24 -3.28
C PHE A 310 8.01 -11.28 -2.24
N TYR A 311 7.49 -11.12 -1.01
CA TYR A 311 7.78 -12.02 0.11
C TYR A 311 6.46 -12.65 0.59
N PRO A 312 5.95 -13.70 -0.08
CA PRO A 312 4.75 -14.37 0.37
C PRO A 312 4.99 -15.02 1.75
N ARG A 313 4.01 -14.92 2.65
CA ARG A 313 4.01 -15.69 3.90
C ARG A 313 3.66 -17.12 3.54
N THR A 314 4.58 -18.04 3.77
CA THR A 314 4.45 -19.43 3.29
C THR A 314 3.63 -20.31 4.25
N GLY A 315 3.44 -19.91 5.51
CA GLY A 315 2.96 -20.80 6.58
C GLY A 315 3.97 -21.94 6.71
N ALA A 316 4.91 -21.86 7.66
CA ALA A 316 6.13 -22.66 7.71
C ALA A 316 6.01 -24.10 7.13
N GLY A 317 6.65 -24.40 5.99
CA GLY A 317 6.65 -25.75 5.40
C GLY A 317 5.90 -25.93 4.07
N ALA A 318 5.51 -24.85 3.38
CA ALA A 318 5.11 -24.91 1.97
C ALA A 318 6.32 -25.23 1.08
N ASP A 319 6.10 -26.00 0.02
CA ASP A 319 7.11 -26.26 -1.01
C ASP A 319 7.03 -25.23 -2.15
N GLU A 320 8.02 -25.25 -3.05
CA GLU A 320 8.11 -24.29 -4.15
C GLU A 320 6.89 -24.32 -5.10
N PRO A 321 6.36 -25.50 -5.52
CA PRO A 321 5.17 -25.57 -6.37
C PRO A 321 3.92 -24.97 -5.73
N GLU A 322 3.65 -25.25 -4.45
CA GLU A 322 2.50 -24.70 -3.72
C GLU A 322 2.62 -23.18 -3.61
N ILE A 323 3.80 -22.67 -3.24
CA ILE A 323 4.05 -21.23 -3.10
C ILE A 323 3.83 -20.51 -4.43
N LEU A 324 4.34 -21.08 -5.53
CA LEU A 324 4.26 -20.46 -6.84
C LEU A 324 2.84 -20.48 -7.41
N GLU A 325 2.09 -21.57 -7.22
CA GLU A 325 0.67 -21.65 -7.59
C GLU A 325 -0.16 -20.59 -6.84
N ALA A 326 -0.04 -20.55 -5.51
CA ALA A 326 -0.74 -19.59 -4.68
C ALA A 326 -0.33 -18.15 -5.02
N PHE A 327 0.96 -17.91 -5.27
CA PHE A 327 1.45 -16.60 -5.69
C PHE A 327 0.84 -16.17 -7.02
N LEU A 328 0.86 -17.01 -8.06
CA LEU A 328 0.34 -16.66 -9.38
C LEU A 328 -1.17 -16.38 -9.35
N ALA A 329 -1.93 -17.20 -8.63
CA ALA A 329 -3.38 -17.03 -8.51
C ALA A 329 -3.76 -15.71 -7.82
N GLN A 330 -3.05 -15.34 -6.73
CA GLN A 330 -3.22 -14.06 -6.03
C GLN A 330 -2.64 -12.88 -6.82
N PHE A 331 -1.49 -13.07 -7.47
CA PHE A 331 -0.77 -12.01 -8.17
C PHE A 331 -1.57 -11.46 -9.35
N TYR A 332 -2.19 -12.34 -10.13
CA TYR A 332 -3.05 -12.00 -11.26
C TYR A 332 -4.52 -11.80 -10.85
N ASP A 333 -4.85 -11.79 -9.55
CA ASP A 333 -6.17 -11.37 -9.10
C ASP A 333 -6.37 -9.87 -9.40
N GLY A 334 -7.32 -9.56 -10.28
CA GLY A 334 -7.58 -8.20 -10.76
C GLY A 334 -6.53 -7.62 -11.74
N LYS A 335 -5.62 -8.45 -12.29
CA LYS A 335 -4.61 -8.03 -13.29
C LYS A 335 -4.62 -8.96 -14.50
N PRO A 336 -4.58 -8.44 -15.74
CA PRO A 336 -4.55 -9.28 -16.93
C PRO A 336 -3.18 -9.97 -17.06
N PRO A 337 -3.11 -11.31 -17.14
CA PRO A 337 -1.85 -12.01 -17.37
C PRO A 337 -1.32 -11.80 -18.81
N PRO A 338 0.01 -11.87 -19.01
CA PRO A 338 0.61 -11.84 -20.34
C PRO A 338 0.29 -13.13 -21.11
N LYS A 339 0.63 -13.17 -22.41
CA LYS A 339 0.47 -14.38 -23.24
C LYS A 339 1.30 -15.55 -22.75
N GLN A 340 2.50 -15.28 -22.23
CA GLN A 340 3.42 -16.30 -21.75
C GLN A 340 3.95 -15.93 -20.36
N ILE A 341 4.03 -16.91 -19.48
CA ILE A 341 4.67 -16.78 -18.17
C ILE A 341 5.78 -17.82 -18.08
N LEU A 342 7.00 -17.36 -17.80
CA LEU A 342 8.17 -18.21 -17.59
C LEU A 342 8.40 -18.40 -16.09
N LEU A 343 8.51 -19.65 -15.65
CA LEU A 343 8.58 -20.03 -14.24
C LEU A 343 9.92 -20.67 -13.91
N SER A 344 10.44 -20.45 -12.70
CA SER A 344 11.63 -21.16 -12.21
C SER A 344 11.33 -22.58 -11.73
N HIS A 345 10.11 -22.83 -11.24
CA HIS A 345 9.66 -24.11 -10.72
C HIS A 345 8.31 -24.46 -11.35
N PRO A 346 7.94 -25.75 -11.43
CA PRO A 346 6.58 -26.13 -11.79
C PRO A 346 5.59 -25.68 -10.71
N VAL A 347 4.31 -25.69 -11.06
CA VAL A 347 3.19 -25.48 -10.12
C VAL A 347 2.44 -26.80 -9.92
N GLU A 348 1.72 -26.98 -8.81
CA GLU A 348 1.03 -28.24 -8.52
C GLU A 348 0.01 -28.61 -9.60
N ASN A 349 -0.81 -27.65 -10.06
CA ASN A 349 -1.93 -27.86 -10.98
C ASN A 349 -1.82 -26.92 -12.18
N GLU A 350 -0.84 -27.18 -13.06
CA GLU A 350 -0.55 -26.31 -14.20
C GLU A 350 -1.76 -26.11 -15.12
N ASP A 351 -2.49 -27.19 -15.46
CA ASP A 351 -3.65 -27.12 -16.35
C ASP A 351 -4.75 -26.20 -15.80
N LEU A 352 -5.04 -26.31 -14.49
CA LEU A 352 -6.04 -25.51 -13.81
C LEU A 352 -5.65 -24.04 -13.76
N LEU A 353 -4.38 -23.77 -13.41
CA LEU A 353 -3.86 -22.40 -13.35
C LEU A 353 -3.85 -21.77 -14.75
N ARG A 354 -3.50 -22.54 -15.78
CA ARG A 354 -3.54 -22.12 -17.18
C ARG A 354 -4.96 -21.75 -17.61
N GLU A 355 -5.95 -22.57 -17.27
CA GLU A 355 -7.36 -22.30 -17.55
C GLU A 355 -7.84 -21.02 -16.86
N LEU A 356 -7.55 -20.88 -15.55
CA LEU A 356 -7.87 -19.70 -14.77
C LEU A 356 -7.28 -18.42 -15.38
N LEU A 357 -5.98 -18.43 -15.69
CA LEU A 357 -5.28 -17.27 -16.22
C LEU A 357 -5.77 -16.94 -17.64
N SER A 358 -6.06 -17.95 -18.46
CA SER A 358 -6.60 -17.77 -19.81
C SER A 358 -8.01 -17.16 -19.78
N ALA A 359 -8.87 -17.65 -18.89
CA ALA A 359 -10.22 -17.11 -18.68
C ALA A 359 -10.14 -15.64 -18.21
N ARG A 360 -9.23 -15.30 -17.30
CA ARG A 360 -9.00 -13.92 -16.84
C ARG A 360 -8.48 -13.01 -17.95
N ALA A 361 -7.62 -13.52 -18.84
CA ALA A 361 -7.05 -12.74 -19.94
C ALA A 361 -7.99 -12.59 -21.14
N GLY A 362 -9.00 -13.46 -21.28
CA GLY A 362 -9.80 -13.59 -22.50
C GLY A 362 -9.01 -14.09 -23.71
N ARG A 363 -7.86 -14.75 -23.47
CA ARG A 363 -6.95 -15.31 -24.47
C ARG A 363 -6.15 -16.47 -23.87
N ASN A 364 -5.58 -17.33 -24.70
CA ASN A 364 -4.72 -18.41 -24.22
C ASN A 364 -3.46 -17.84 -23.55
N VAL A 365 -3.19 -18.29 -22.33
CA VAL A 365 -1.98 -17.99 -21.53
C VAL A 365 -1.19 -19.28 -21.38
N THR A 366 0.10 -19.26 -21.72
CA THR A 366 0.98 -20.43 -21.60
C THR A 366 1.91 -20.31 -20.39
N LEU A 367 2.03 -21.37 -19.60
CA LEU A 367 3.02 -21.51 -18.52
C LEU A 367 4.19 -22.35 -19.04
N HIS A 368 5.43 -21.95 -18.74
CA HIS A 368 6.60 -22.69 -19.18
C HIS A 368 7.72 -22.65 -18.13
N VAL A 369 8.34 -23.80 -17.86
CA VAL A 369 9.56 -23.93 -17.06
C VAL A 369 10.74 -24.21 -18.02
N PRO A 370 11.38 -23.18 -18.58
CA PRO A 370 12.43 -23.38 -19.58
C PRO A 370 13.67 -24.02 -18.96
N GLN A 371 14.21 -25.04 -19.63
CA GLN A 371 15.39 -25.78 -19.16
C GLN A 371 16.69 -25.36 -19.84
N ARG A 372 16.62 -24.77 -21.06
CA ARG A 372 17.77 -24.35 -21.87
C ARG A 372 17.44 -23.13 -22.74
N GLY A 373 18.48 -22.45 -23.22
CA GLY A 373 18.39 -21.30 -24.14
C GLY A 373 18.08 -19.98 -23.45
N GLU A 374 17.84 -18.92 -24.24
CA GLU A 374 17.64 -17.55 -23.73
C GLU A 374 16.52 -17.45 -22.67
N LYS A 375 15.42 -18.20 -22.83
CA LYS A 375 14.33 -18.22 -21.84
C LYS A 375 14.78 -18.78 -20.48
N ALA A 376 15.67 -19.77 -20.48
CA ALA A 376 16.24 -20.32 -19.25
C ALA A 376 17.19 -19.31 -18.60
N GLU A 377 18.04 -18.62 -19.37
CA GLU A 377 18.91 -17.56 -18.86
C GLU A 377 18.11 -16.42 -18.20
N LEU A 378 16.96 -16.03 -18.76
CA LEU A 378 16.06 -15.05 -18.15
C LEU A 378 15.57 -15.52 -16.77
N VAL A 379 15.14 -16.79 -16.67
CA VAL A 379 14.66 -17.39 -15.43
C VAL A 379 15.79 -17.52 -14.40
N GLU A 380 16.99 -17.94 -14.81
CA GLU A 380 18.16 -18.02 -13.93
C GLU A 380 18.57 -16.66 -13.37
N ASN A 381 18.55 -15.63 -14.22
CA ASN A 381 18.78 -14.25 -13.79
C ASN A 381 17.72 -13.80 -12.78
N ALA A 382 16.45 -14.14 -13.01
CA ALA A 382 15.38 -13.83 -12.06
C ALA A 382 15.55 -14.59 -10.73
N LEU A 383 15.98 -15.85 -10.78
CA LEU A 383 16.25 -16.68 -9.61
C LEU A 383 17.42 -16.12 -8.77
N ARG A 384 18.49 -15.67 -9.42
CA ARG A 384 19.63 -15.01 -8.74
C ARG A 384 19.18 -13.75 -8.02
N ASN A 385 18.37 -12.92 -8.66
CA ASN A 385 17.79 -11.72 -8.04
C ASN A 385 16.87 -12.05 -6.85
N ALA A 386 16.09 -13.14 -6.96
CA ALA A 386 15.24 -13.62 -5.86
C ALA A 386 16.10 -14.03 -4.64
N ARG A 387 17.19 -14.76 -4.87
CA ARG A 387 18.15 -15.17 -3.84
C ARG A 387 18.83 -13.98 -3.16
N GLU A 388 19.37 -13.05 -3.93
CA GLU A 388 20.02 -11.85 -3.39
C GLU A 388 19.03 -10.98 -2.58
N SER A 389 17.81 -10.82 -3.08
CA SER A 389 16.76 -10.06 -2.40
C SER A 389 16.34 -10.72 -1.08
N LEU A 390 16.18 -12.05 -1.07
CA LEU A 390 15.89 -12.80 0.15
C LEU A 390 17.02 -12.68 1.18
N GLY A 391 18.27 -12.87 0.76
CA GLY A 391 19.44 -12.75 1.64
C GLY A 391 19.56 -11.36 2.29
N ARG A 392 19.31 -10.30 1.51
CA ARG A 392 19.25 -8.93 2.03
C ARG A 392 18.11 -8.76 3.04
N LYS A 393 16.90 -9.21 2.69
CA LYS A 393 15.71 -9.09 3.57
C LYS A 393 15.89 -9.84 4.88
N MET A 394 16.46 -11.05 4.85
CA MET A 394 16.80 -11.85 6.03
C MET A 394 17.79 -11.11 6.93
N SER A 395 18.84 -10.54 6.34
CA SER A 395 19.87 -9.79 7.08
C SER A 395 19.28 -8.54 7.75
N GLU A 396 18.46 -7.78 7.02
CA GLU A 396 17.75 -6.61 7.55
C GLU A 396 16.80 -6.98 8.70
N SER A 397 16.03 -8.06 8.54
CA SER A 397 15.06 -8.52 9.55
C SER A 397 15.75 -9.06 10.81
N ALA A 398 16.89 -9.75 10.66
CA ALA A 398 17.71 -10.20 11.78
C ALA A 398 18.36 -9.03 12.55
N ALA A 399 18.79 -7.98 11.84
CA ALA A 399 19.29 -6.76 12.47
C ALA A 399 18.17 -6.02 13.22
N GLN A 400 17.00 -5.89 12.60
CA GLN A 400 15.81 -5.28 13.22
C GLN A 400 15.37 -6.05 14.48
N SER A 401 15.36 -7.39 14.44
CA SER A 401 14.98 -8.22 15.59
C SER A 401 15.91 -8.01 16.79
N ARG A 402 17.23 -7.87 16.55
CA ARG A 402 18.20 -7.52 17.60
C ARG A 402 17.94 -6.16 18.21
N LEU A 403 17.54 -5.17 17.40
CA LEU A 403 17.19 -3.83 17.89
C LEU A 403 15.89 -3.84 18.72
N LEU A 404 14.90 -4.64 18.34
CA LEU A 404 13.67 -4.82 19.11
C LEU A 404 13.94 -5.53 20.44
N ALA A 405 14.79 -6.56 20.46
CA ALA A 405 15.23 -7.19 21.69
C ALA A 405 15.97 -6.20 22.60
N GLY A 406 16.82 -5.34 22.03
CA GLY A 406 17.46 -4.25 22.77
C GLY A 406 16.48 -3.21 23.31
N LEU A 407 15.34 -2.95 22.64
CA LEU A 407 14.27 -2.12 23.22
C LEU A 407 13.61 -2.80 24.43
N ALA A 408 13.36 -4.11 24.34
CA ALA A 408 12.79 -4.86 25.45
C ALA A 408 13.72 -4.83 26.68
N GLU A 409 15.01 -5.05 26.48
CA GLU A 409 16.01 -4.94 27.55
C GLU A 409 16.10 -3.51 28.11
N ALA A 410 16.17 -2.49 27.24
CA ALA A 410 16.30 -1.10 27.65
C ALA A 410 15.07 -0.59 28.44
N PHE A 411 13.87 -1.08 28.12
CA PHE A 411 12.63 -0.61 28.71
C PHE A 411 11.99 -1.59 29.69
N ASP A 412 12.65 -2.72 29.98
CA ASP A 412 12.20 -3.76 30.89
C ASP A 412 10.84 -4.35 30.46
N LEU A 413 10.73 -4.70 29.18
CA LEU A 413 9.55 -5.34 28.60
C LEU A 413 9.69 -6.87 28.75
N GLU A 414 8.56 -7.55 28.98
CA GLU A 414 8.52 -9.01 29.12
C GLU A 414 8.99 -9.72 27.84
N ASP A 415 8.56 -9.22 26.68
CA ASP A 415 8.88 -9.76 25.37
C ASP A 415 9.43 -8.70 24.41
N SER A 416 10.14 -9.16 23.38
CA SER A 416 10.55 -8.30 22.26
C SER A 416 9.32 -7.75 21.54
N PRO A 417 9.15 -6.41 21.43
CA PRO A 417 7.95 -5.83 20.85
C PRO A 417 7.83 -6.19 19.37
N ARG A 418 6.69 -6.75 18.99
CA ARG A 418 6.32 -7.07 17.59
C ARG A 418 5.65 -5.87 16.91
N ARG A 419 5.10 -4.94 17.69
CA ARG A 419 4.46 -3.72 17.24
C ARG A 419 4.85 -2.53 18.14
N VAL A 420 5.64 -1.63 17.58
CA VAL A 420 5.98 -0.34 18.19
C VAL A 420 5.20 0.77 17.48
N GLU A 421 4.40 1.52 18.23
CA GLU A 421 3.72 2.72 17.73
C GLU A 421 4.45 3.98 18.21
N VAL A 422 4.64 4.95 17.31
CA VAL A 422 5.39 6.17 17.62
C VAL A 422 4.57 7.39 17.27
N TYR A 423 4.43 8.29 18.24
CA TYR A 423 3.54 9.46 18.19
C TYR A 423 4.36 10.76 18.20
N ASP A 424 4.10 11.60 17.20
CA ASP A 424 4.68 12.95 17.06
C ASP A 424 3.53 13.95 16.87
N ASN A 425 3.53 15.00 17.69
CA ASN A 425 2.62 16.13 17.55
C ASN A 425 3.36 17.30 16.90
N SER A 426 2.75 17.87 15.86
CA SER A 426 3.36 18.97 15.13
C SER A 426 2.42 20.17 15.04
N HIS A 427 2.95 21.32 15.43
CA HIS A 427 2.26 22.61 15.37
C HIS A 427 2.74 23.44 14.19
N ILE A 428 1.79 24.03 13.46
CA ILE A 428 2.04 25.19 12.60
C ILE A 428 1.33 26.37 13.22
N GLN A 429 2.09 27.41 13.61
CA GLN A 429 1.68 28.80 13.83
C GLN A 429 0.17 29.06 13.68
N GLY A 430 -0.62 28.65 14.68
CA GLY A 430 -2.03 28.97 14.84
C GLY A 430 -3.05 28.36 13.87
N ALA A 431 -2.68 27.47 12.93
CA ALA A 431 -3.66 26.86 12.03
C ALA A 431 -3.31 25.42 11.64
N HIS A 432 -4.11 24.48 12.18
CA HIS A 432 -4.13 23.04 11.92
C HIS A 432 -3.06 22.20 12.65
N ALA A 433 -3.30 21.97 13.95
CA ALA A 433 -2.63 20.93 14.72
C ALA A 433 -2.84 19.53 14.12
N ILE A 434 -1.75 18.77 13.97
CA ILE A 434 -1.77 17.40 13.43
C ILE A 434 -0.93 16.50 14.33
N GLY A 435 -1.56 15.45 14.85
CA GLY A 435 -0.90 14.29 15.43
C GLY A 435 -0.57 13.25 14.36
N ALA A 436 0.61 12.66 14.43
CA ALA A 436 1.09 11.63 13.51
C ALA A 436 1.45 10.36 14.29
N MET A 437 0.99 9.22 13.78
CA MET A 437 1.32 7.90 14.31
C MET A 437 1.97 7.07 13.21
N ILE A 438 3.17 6.56 13.48
CA ILE A 438 3.85 5.57 12.63
C ILE A 438 3.93 4.23 13.38
N VAL A 439 4.11 3.16 12.63
CA VAL A 439 4.13 1.79 13.17
C VAL A 439 5.37 1.07 12.64
N ALA A 440 6.10 0.41 13.53
CA ALA A 440 7.23 -0.46 13.20
C ALA A 440 7.06 -1.84 13.83
N GLY A 441 7.66 -2.86 13.21
CA GLY A 441 7.71 -4.23 13.73
C GLY A 441 8.96 -4.98 13.24
N PRO A 442 8.98 -6.32 13.34
CA PRO A 442 10.12 -7.16 12.96
C PRO A 442 10.55 -7.02 11.50
N ASP A 443 9.59 -6.72 10.61
CA ASP A 443 9.83 -6.53 9.17
C ASP A 443 10.22 -5.08 8.80
N GLY A 444 10.32 -4.18 9.79
CA GLY A 444 10.52 -2.74 9.61
C GLY A 444 9.22 -1.93 9.70
N PHE A 445 9.16 -0.81 8.97
CA PHE A 445 8.02 0.12 9.01
C PHE A 445 6.75 -0.42 8.32
N ILE A 446 5.62 -0.37 9.03
CA ILE A 446 4.30 -0.83 8.56
C ILE A 446 3.49 0.36 8.03
N LYS A 447 3.92 0.90 6.87
CA LYS A 447 3.43 2.19 6.33
C LYS A 447 1.93 2.28 6.06
N ASN A 448 1.26 1.18 5.75
CA ASN A 448 -0.20 1.13 5.56
C ASN A 448 -0.98 1.32 6.88
N GLN A 449 -0.31 1.16 8.01
CA GLN A 449 -0.89 1.35 9.33
C GLN A 449 -0.56 2.72 9.95
N TYR A 450 0.15 3.58 9.23
CA TYR A 450 0.37 4.95 9.69
C TYR A 450 -0.97 5.71 9.73
N ARG A 451 -1.14 6.58 10.72
CA ARG A 451 -2.36 7.38 10.91
C ARG A 451 -2.03 8.83 11.17
N LYS A 452 -2.94 9.70 10.74
CA LYS A 452 -2.89 11.14 10.94
C LYS A 452 -4.16 11.56 11.64
N PHE A 453 -4.01 12.38 12.66
CA PHE A 453 -5.09 12.86 13.48
C PHE A 453 -5.16 14.37 13.29
N THR A 454 -6.20 14.83 12.59
CA THR A 454 -6.52 16.25 12.58
C THR A 454 -7.17 16.58 13.91
N ILE A 455 -6.55 17.48 14.65
CA ILE A 455 -6.96 17.94 15.98
C ILE A 455 -7.81 19.19 15.76
N LYS A 456 -9.00 19.25 16.39
CA LYS A 456 -9.97 20.34 16.25
C LYS A 456 -10.36 20.85 17.64
N GLY A 457 -10.52 22.16 17.83
CA GLY A 457 -10.96 22.76 19.10
C GLY A 457 -9.87 23.57 19.81
N GLU A 458 -10.10 23.92 21.07
CA GLU A 458 -9.22 24.78 21.88
C GLU A 458 -7.80 24.21 22.04
N ALA A 459 -7.67 22.88 22.21
CA ALA A 459 -6.37 22.20 22.29
C ALA A 459 -5.49 22.44 21.05
N GLY A 460 -6.08 22.43 19.85
CA GLY A 460 -5.37 22.74 18.60
C GLY A 460 -5.24 24.23 18.28
N ALA A 461 -5.99 25.09 18.98
CA ALA A 461 -6.00 26.54 18.78
C ALA A 461 -5.02 27.28 19.70
N GLN A 462 -4.78 26.76 20.92
CA GLN A 462 -3.90 27.37 21.93
C GLN A 462 -2.47 26.82 21.95
N GLY A 463 -2.17 25.78 21.16
CA GLY A 463 -0.84 25.17 21.18
C GLY A 463 -0.61 24.23 22.37
N ASP A 464 -1.68 23.64 22.91
CA ASP A 464 -1.60 22.72 24.06
C ASP A 464 -1.13 21.34 23.60
N ASP A 465 0.20 21.14 23.57
CA ASP A 465 0.83 19.87 23.19
C ASP A 465 0.33 18.67 24.04
N PHE A 466 -0.06 18.89 25.30
CA PHE A 466 -0.55 17.86 26.21
C PHE A 466 -1.98 17.43 25.85
N GLY A 467 -2.90 18.40 25.75
CA GLY A 467 -4.28 18.16 25.32
C GLY A 467 -4.34 17.50 23.94
N MET A 468 -3.42 17.87 23.04
CA MET A 468 -3.29 17.25 21.73
C MET A 468 -2.86 15.79 21.79
N MET A 469 -1.85 15.46 22.59
CA MET A 469 -1.39 14.07 22.72
C MET A 469 -2.50 13.20 23.32
N ARG A 470 -3.18 13.72 24.35
CA ARG A 470 -4.35 13.09 24.96
C ARG A 470 -5.45 12.82 23.94
N GLU A 471 -5.86 13.80 23.13
CA GLU A 471 -6.89 13.61 22.08
C GLU A 471 -6.51 12.48 21.10
N VAL A 472 -5.24 12.47 20.65
CA VAL A 472 -4.74 11.47 19.69
C VAL A 472 -4.80 10.06 20.27
N ILE A 473 -4.30 9.89 21.50
CA ILE A 473 -4.30 8.60 22.20
C ILE A 473 -5.73 8.13 22.46
N THR A 474 -6.59 8.98 23.03
CA THR A 474 -7.99 8.64 23.32
C THR A 474 -8.69 8.15 22.05
N ARG A 475 -8.62 8.91 20.95
CA ARG A 475 -9.26 8.52 19.68
C ARG A 475 -8.71 7.23 19.08
N ARG A 476 -7.40 6.98 19.22
CA ARG A 476 -6.74 5.76 18.70
C ARG A 476 -7.24 4.53 19.45
N PHE A 477 -7.31 4.61 20.78
CA PHE A 477 -7.60 3.46 21.64
C PHE A 477 -9.10 3.22 21.80
N GLU A 478 -9.95 4.26 21.81
CA GLU A 478 -11.41 4.09 21.70
C GLU A 478 -11.80 3.32 20.42
N ARG A 479 -11.19 3.68 19.29
CA ARG A 479 -11.40 2.97 18.03
C ARG A 479 -10.89 1.53 18.11
N LEU A 480 -9.75 1.30 18.77
CA LEU A 480 -9.17 -0.03 18.92
C LEU A 480 -10.06 -0.95 19.75
N LEU A 481 -10.53 -0.48 20.90
CA LEU A 481 -11.47 -1.20 21.77
C LEU A 481 -12.78 -1.52 21.05
N LYS A 482 -13.24 -0.62 20.16
CA LYS A 482 -14.44 -0.88 19.36
C LYS A 482 -14.22 -1.93 18.26
N ASP A 483 -13.08 -1.87 17.58
CA ASP A 483 -12.79 -2.74 16.44
C ASP A 483 -12.27 -4.12 16.89
N ASP A 484 -11.64 -4.20 18.07
CA ASP A 484 -11.06 -5.41 18.67
C ASP A 484 -11.25 -5.40 20.21
N PRO A 485 -12.48 -5.58 20.71
CA PRO A 485 -12.80 -5.51 22.14
C PRO A 485 -12.17 -6.63 22.96
N THR A 486 -11.93 -7.79 22.34
CA THR A 486 -11.31 -8.97 22.98
C THR A 486 -9.79 -8.96 22.92
N ARG A 487 -9.19 -7.98 22.23
CA ARG A 487 -7.74 -7.78 22.10
C ARG A 487 -7.00 -8.96 21.48
N GLU A 488 -7.64 -9.65 20.53
CA GLU A 488 -7.11 -10.87 19.92
C GLU A 488 -6.25 -10.58 18.68
N THR A 489 -6.27 -9.36 18.16
CA THR A 489 -5.57 -9.02 16.91
C THR A 489 -4.19 -8.42 17.12
N GLU A 490 -3.30 -8.55 16.12
CA GLU A 490 -1.98 -7.88 16.07
C GLU A 490 -2.08 -6.32 15.93
N ALA A 491 -3.25 -5.73 16.19
CA ALA A 491 -3.47 -4.29 16.12
C ALA A 491 -3.12 -3.55 17.43
N TRP A 492 -3.02 -4.28 18.54
CA TRP A 492 -2.58 -3.76 19.84
C TRP A 492 -1.05 -3.58 19.88
N PRO A 493 -0.55 -2.43 20.35
CA PRO A 493 0.87 -2.14 20.44
C PRO A 493 1.51 -2.79 21.67
N ASP A 494 2.72 -3.31 21.48
CA ASP A 494 3.56 -3.84 22.56
C ASP A 494 4.39 -2.72 23.22
N LEU A 495 4.55 -1.59 22.53
CA LEU A 495 5.26 -0.41 23.03
C LEU A 495 4.79 0.87 22.33
N LEU A 496 4.49 1.92 23.11
CA LEU A 496 4.30 3.28 22.60
C LEU A 496 5.56 4.12 22.85
N LEU A 497 6.03 4.81 21.81
CA LEU A 497 7.02 5.86 21.93
C LEU A 497 6.35 7.22 21.71
N ILE A 498 6.46 8.10 22.68
CA ILE A 498 5.86 9.43 22.66
C ILE A 498 6.98 10.45 22.46
N ASP A 499 6.93 11.26 21.41
CA ASP A 499 7.86 12.37 21.24
C ASP A 499 7.49 13.51 22.22
N GLY A 500 7.99 13.41 23.44
CA GLY A 500 7.62 14.28 24.55
C GLY A 500 8.27 13.86 25.87
N GLY A 501 8.32 14.79 26.81
CA GLY A 501 8.86 14.57 28.14
C GLY A 501 7.79 14.13 29.15
N VAL A 502 8.08 14.35 30.43
CA VAL A 502 7.24 13.89 31.56
C VAL A 502 5.79 14.35 31.47
N GLY A 503 5.52 15.57 30.99
CA GLY A 503 4.16 16.09 30.89
C GLY A 503 3.31 15.32 29.87
N GLN A 504 3.87 15.02 28.69
CA GLN A 504 3.19 14.21 27.67
C GLN A 504 2.95 12.78 28.17
N VAL A 505 3.94 12.19 28.86
CA VAL A 505 3.82 10.86 29.47
C VAL A 505 2.67 10.84 30.49
N SER A 506 2.54 11.85 31.35
CA SER A 506 1.44 11.95 32.32
C SER A 506 0.08 12.03 31.62
N SER A 507 -0.05 12.87 30.59
CA SER A 507 -1.31 12.98 29.85
C SER A 507 -1.71 11.71 29.12
N VAL A 508 -0.74 10.94 28.60
CA VAL A 508 -1.01 9.62 28.01
C VAL A 508 -1.40 8.61 29.07
N ALA A 509 -0.76 8.62 30.23
CA ALA A 509 -1.11 7.74 31.35
C ALA A 509 -2.57 7.94 31.78
N GLU A 510 -2.99 9.20 31.97
CA GLU A 510 -4.37 9.54 32.32
C GLU A 510 -5.36 9.10 31.24
N ALA A 511 -5.02 9.32 29.97
CA ALA A 511 -5.89 8.96 28.85
C ALA A 511 -6.10 7.45 28.72
N LEU A 512 -5.06 6.64 28.95
CA LEU A 512 -5.15 5.18 28.92
C LEU A 512 -5.90 4.63 30.13
N ALA A 513 -5.65 5.19 31.33
CA ALA A 513 -6.34 4.80 32.56
C ALA A 513 -7.86 5.07 32.47
N GLU A 514 -8.28 6.19 31.89
CA GLU A 514 -9.70 6.49 31.66
C GLU A 514 -10.39 5.51 30.71
N LEU A 515 -9.63 4.88 29.82
CA LEU A 515 -10.10 3.84 28.92
C LEU A 515 -9.99 2.42 29.51
N GLY A 516 -9.49 2.28 30.74
CA GLY A 516 -9.24 0.98 31.39
C GLY A 516 -8.12 0.19 30.72
N ILE A 517 -7.06 0.87 30.26
CA ILE A 517 -5.91 0.27 29.58
C ILE A 517 -4.67 0.49 30.46
N ASP A 518 -4.30 -0.53 31.23
CA ASP A 518 -3.21 -0.45 32.20
C ASP A 518 -1.99 -1.32 31.81
N ASP A 519 -2.13 -2.12 30.76
CA ASP A 519 -1.21 -3.18 30.34
C ASP A 519 -0.34 -2.82 29.14
N VAL A 520 -0.52 -1.65 28.53
CA VAL A 520 0.25 -1.20 27.37
C VAL A 520 1.47 -0.38 27.81
N PRO A 521 2.72 -0.84 27.55
CA PRO A 521 3.91 -0.07 27.90
C PRO A 521 4.08 1.18 27.05
N PHE A 522 4.49 2.30 27.67
CA PHE A 522 4.81 3.54 26.95
C PHE A 522 6.00 4.29 27.53
N VAL A 523 6.74 4.95 26.65
CA VAL A 523 7.96 5.69 26.97
C VAL A 523 7.93 7.06 26.28
N GLY A 524 8.14 8.12 27.05
CA GLY A 524 8.41 9.45 26.52
C GLY A 524 9.87 9.60 26.14
N VAL A 525 10.13 10.17 24.96
CA VAL A 525 11.49 10.44 24.45
C VAL A 525 11.69 11.95 24.34
N ALA A 526 12.37 12.53 25.32
CA ALA A 526 12.71 13.95 25.34
C ALA A 526 14.09 14.21 24.73
N LYS A 527 14.27 15.40 24.14
CA LYS A 527 15.61 15.87 23.75
C LYS A 527 16.32 16.35 25.02
N GLY A 528 17.54 15.88 25.28
CA GLY A 528 18.33 16.32 26.43
C GLY A 528 18.62 17.82 26.45
N VAL A 529 19.08 18.29 27.61
CA VAL A 529 19.23 19.72 27.99
C VAL A 529 20.01 20.56 26.96
N ASP A 530 20.95 19.96 26.22
CA ASP A 530 21.82 20.67 25.26
C ASP A 530 21.38 20.57 23.79
N ARG A 531 20.21 19.98 23.47
CA ARG A 531 19.74 19.74 22.08
C ARG A 531 20.72 18.97 21.18
N ASP A 532 21.75 18.34 21.73
CA ASP A 532 22.68 17.49 20.98
C ASP A 532 22.06 16.12 20.71
N LEU A 533 22.25 15.63 19.47
CA LEU A 533 21.85 14.27 19.07
C LEU A 533 22.61 13.24 19.93
N GLY A 534 21.89 12.26 20.49
CA GLY A 534 22.48 11.19 21.31
C GLY A 534 22.56 11.49 22.81
N ARG A 535 21.76 12.44 23.30
CA ARG A 535 21.49 12.70 24.74
C ARG A 535 19.99 12.66 25.04
N GLU A 536 19.24 11.78 24.38
CA GLU A 536 17.82 11.61 24.66
C GLU A 536 17.59 11.09 26.09
N GLU A 537 16.60 11.66 26.76
CA GLU A 537 16.11 11.18 28.05
C GLU A 537 14.81 10.40 27.86
N PHE A 538 14.74 9.24 28.53
CA PHE A 538 13.60 8.33 28.49
C PHE A 538 12.79 8.47 29.77
N HIS A 539 11.51 8.77 29.61
CA HIS A 539 10.56 8.98 30.71
C HIS A 539 9.56 7.84 30.77
N ARG A 540 9.47 7.17 31.93
CA ARG A 540 8.46 6.14 32.22
C ARG A 540 7.57 6.59 33.38
N PRO A 541 6.27 6.24 33.37
CA PRO A 541 5.37 6.56 34.48
C PRO A 541 5.92 6.07 35.81
N GLY A 542 5.95 6.96 36.82
CA GLY A 542 6.39 6.63 38.18
C GLY A 542 7.89 6.33 38.34
N GLN A 543 8.71 6.50 37.30
CA GLN A 543 10.15 6.22 37.35
C GLN A 543 11.00 7.46 37.05
N ARG A 544 12.27 7.43 37.50
CA ARG A 544 13.22 8.49 37.18
C ARG A 544 13.62 8.43 35.70
N PRO A 545 13.80 9.59 35.03
CA PRO A 545 14.34 9.63 33.68
C PRO A 545 15.71 8.96 33.63
N PHE A 546 16.00 8.27 32.53
CA PHE A 546 17.31 7.68 32.29
C PHE A 546 17.75 7.93 30.85
N ALA A 547 19.03 7.72 30.58
CA ALA A 547 19.62 7.85 29.25
C ALA A 547 20.37 6.57 28.86
N LEU A 548 20.33 6.23 27.58
CA LEU A 548 21.17 5.18 27.02
C LEU A 548 22.58 5.70 26.72
N ARG A 549 23.53 4.78 26.54
CA ARG A 549 24.89 5.16 26.15
C ARG A 549 24.86 5.82 24.76
N HIS A 550 25.70 6.83 24.55
CA HIS A 550 25.71 7.59 23.30
C HIS A 550 25.93 6.75 22.04
N ASN A 551 26.69 5.66 22.14
CA ASN A 551 27.00 4.73 21.06
C ASN A 551 26.09 3.49 21.04
N ASP A 552 25.00 3.49 21.79
CA ASP A 552 24.07 2.36 21.86
C ASP A 552 23.27 2.23 20.56
N PRO A 553 23.29 1.05 19.88
CA PRO A 553 22.48 0.81 18.69
C PRO A 553 20.97 1.05 18.88
N VAL A 554 20.45 0.80 20.09
CA VAL A 554 19.04 1.00 20.44
C VAL A 554 18.68 2.48 20.42
N LEU A 555 19.58 3.35 20.90
CA LEU A 555 19.40 4.79 20.87
C LEU A 555 19.24 5.31 19.42
N TYR A 556 20.14 4.91 18.52
CA TYR A 556 20.05 5.26 17.10
C TYR A 556 18.79 4.68 16.42
N PHE A 557 18.32 3.52 16.88
CA PHE A 557 17.07 2.94 16.39
C PHE A 557 15.86 3.78 16.79
N ILE A 558 15.78 4.21 18.05
CA ILE A 558 14.71 5.10 18.54
C ILE A 558 14.72 6.43 17.79
N GLN A 559 15.91 7.02 17.58
CA GLN A 559 16.05 8.24 16.78
C GLN A 559 15.48 8.05 15.36
N ARG A 560 15.79 6.94 14.69
CA ARG A 560 15.25 6.63 13.36
C ARG A 560 13.73 6.51 13.37
N LEU A 561 13.15 5.91 14.41
CA LEU A 561 11.70 5.80 14.56
C LEU A 561 11.04 7.18 14.72
N ARG A 562 11.63 8.04 15.54
CA ARG A 562 11.18 9.44 15.72
C ARG A 562 11.32 10.27 14.46
N ASP A 563 12.47 10.19 13.77
CA ASP A 563 12.69 10.90 12.51
C ASP A 563 11.66 10.53 11.45
N GLU A 564 11.26 9.25 11.38
CA GLU A 564 10.19 8.80 10.49
C GLU A 564 8.82 9.35 10.89
N ALA A 565 8.50 9.41 12.19
CA ALA A 565 7.29 10.03 12.72
C ALA A 565 7.24 11.53 12.36
N HIS A 566 8.33 12.24 12.63
CA HIS A 566 8.49 13.65 12.32
C HIS A 566 8.40 13.93 10.81
N ARG A 567 9.08 13.12 9.98
CA ARG A 567 8.98 13.19 8.51
C ARG A 567 7.54 12.98 8.04
N PHE A 568 6.82 12.03 8.65
CA PHE A 568 5.44 11.74 8.31
C PHE A 568 4.50 12.90 8.68
N ALA A 569 4.72 13.54 9.82
CA ALA A 569 4.03 14.75 10.27
C ALA A 569 4.28 15.95 9.32
N ILE A 570 5.54 16.27 9.00
CA ILE A 570 5.91 17.37 8.08
C ILE A 570 5.36 17.17 6.67
N GLY A 571 5.35 15.95 6.15
CA GLY A 571 4.83 15.66 4.80
C GLY A 571 3.36 16.09 4.63
N THR A 572 2.59 16.04 5.71
CA THR A 572 1.19 16.50 5.77
C THR A 572 1.07 18.00 5.65
N HIS A 573 1.95 18.72 6.34
CA HIS A 573 1.98 20.16 6.38
C HIS A 573 2.28 20.79 5.03
N ARG A 574 3.17 20.20 4.23
CA ARG A 574 3.41 20.65 2.85
C ARG A 574 2.17 20.49 1.96
N ALA A 575 1.43 19.38 2.11
CA ALA A 575 0.21 19.14 1.34
C ALA A 575 -0.96 20.04 1.80
N ALA A 576 -1.09 20.27 3.11
CA ALA A 576 -2.08 21.17 3.69
C ALA A 576 -1.80 22.63 3.30
N ARG A 577 -0.53 23.10 3.32
CA ARG A 577 -0.14 24.44 2.83
C ARG A 577 -0.49 24.66 1.37
N ALA A 578 -0.25 23.67 0.50
CA ALA A 578 -0.63 23.76 -0.91
C ALA A 578 -2.16 23.92 -1.11
N LYS A 579 -2.95 23.35 -0.19
CA LYS A 579 -4.43 23.40 -0.21
C LYS A 579 -5.03 24.59 0.55
N ALA A 580 -4.36 25.11 1.56
CA ALA A 580 -4.76 26.30 2.33
C ALA A 580 -4.38 27.59 1.58
N SER A 581 -3.23 27.62 0.89
CA SER A 581 -2.82 28.71 -0.01
C SER A 581 -3.79 28.94 -1.18
N THR A 582 -4.79 28.08 -1.36
CA THR A 582 -5.83 28.20 -2.39
C THR A 582 -7.19 28.71 -1.87
N ARG A 583 -7.38 28.88 -0.54
CA ARG A 583 -8.55 29.56 0.03
C ARG A 583 -8.29 31.06 0.06
N THR A 584 -9.22 31.83 -0.51
CA THR A 584 -9.20 33.29 -0.53
C THR A 584 -10.42 33.82 0.21
N PRO A 585 -10.39 35.05 0.77
CA PRO A 585 -11.56 35.67 1.41
C PRO A 585 -12.81 35.71 0.52
N LEU A 586 -12.63 35.70 -0.81
CA LEU A 586 -13.70 35.67 -1.79
C LEU A 586 -14.48 34.34 -1.82
N ASP A 587 -13.95 33.26 -1.22
CA ASP A 587 -14.62 31.95 -1.16
C ASP A 587 -15.71 31.88 -0.09
N GLU A 588 -15.75 32.86 0.82
CA GLU A 588 -16.69 32.91 1.94
C GLU A 588 -17.90 33.80 1.65
N ILE A 589 -17.91 34.51 0.51
CA ILE A 589 -19.01 35.38 0.09
C ILE A 589 -20.14 34.53 -0.53
N PRO A 590 -21.36 34.56 0.05
CA PRO A 590 -22.50 33.84 -0.50
C PRO A 590 -22.79 34.26 -1.95
N GLY A 591 -22.89 33.29 -2.86
CA GLY A 591 -23.22 33.55 -4.26
C GLY A 591 -22.05 33.96 -5.17
N VAL A 592 -20.83 34.12 -4.64
CA VAL A 592 -19.61 34.35 -5.43
C VAL A 592 -18.99 33.01 -5.83
N GLY A 593 -19.40 32.50 -7.00
CA GLY A 593 -18.81 31.30 -7.60
C GLY A 593 -17.47 31.57 -8.32
N ALA A 594 -16.83 30.50 -8.80
CA ALA A 594 -15.50 30.53 -9.42
C ALA A 594 -15.38 31.46 -10.65
N ALA A 595 -16.47 31.75 -11.36
CA ALA A 595 -16.49 32.69 -12.49
C ALA A 595 -16.39 34.16 -12.02
N ARG A 596 -17.24 34.53 -11.07
CA ARG A 596 -17.27 35.88 -10.46
C ARG A 596 -15.99 36.20 -9.70
N LYS A 597 -15.46 35.21 -8.97
CA LYS A 597 -14.15 35.30 -8.31
C LYS A 597 -13.03 35.61 -9.28
N ARG A 598 -12.99 34.95 -10.44
CA ARG A 598 -11.99 35.23 -11.47
C ARG A 598 -12.13 36.63 -12.06
N ALA A 599 -13.36 37.09 -12.28
CA ALA A 599 -13.61 38.46 -12.76
C ALA A 599 -13.10 39.51 -11.77
N LEU A 600 -13.39 39.34 -10.47
CA LEU A 600 -12.91 40.22 -9.40
C LEU A 600 -11.38 40.21 -9.30
N LEU A 601 -10.75 39.04 -9.34
CA LEU A 601 -9.29 38.93 -9.29
C LEU A 601 -8.60 39.46 -10.56
N ALA A 602 -9.23 39.32 -11.73
CA ALA A 602 -8.70 39.87 -12.97
C ALA A 602 -8.77 41.41 -13.00
N HIS A 603 -9.83 41.99 -12.41
CA HIS A 603 -10.02 43.43 -12.35
C HIS A 603 -9.15 44.10 -11.27
N PHE A 604 -9.12 43.54 -10.06
CA PHE A 604 -8.42 44.14 -8.91
C PHE A 604 -7.03 43.54 -8.62
N GLY A 605 -6.64 42.50 -9.34
CA GLY A 605 -5.32 41.83 -9.24
C GLY A 605 -5.12 40.96 -8.00
N SER A 606 -5.77 41.25 -6.87
CA SER A 606 -5.64 40.45 -5.64
C SER A 606 -6.92 40.46 -4.81
N ALA A 607 -7.13 39.41 -4.00
CA ALA A 607 -8.30 39.34 -3.12
C ALA A 607 -8.33 40.49 -2.09
N LYS A 608 -7.16 40.96 -1.63
CA LYS A 608 -7.03 42.10 -0.70
C LYS A 608 -7.43 43.44 -1.32
N ALA A 609 -7.27 43.59 -2.64
CA ALA A 609 -7.74 44.78 -3.34
C ALA A 609 -9.28 44.76 -3.49
N VAL A 610 -9.88 43.58 -3.69
CA VAL A 610 -11.34 43.41 -3.74
C VAL A 610 -11.98 43.75 -2.39
N THR A 611 -11.37 43.36 -1.27
CA THR A 611 -11.92 43.68 0.07
C THR A 611 -11.93 45.17 0.41
N ARG A 612 -11.17 46.00 -0.35
CA ARG A 612 -11.06 47.46 -0.15
C ARG A 612 -11.72 48.26 -1.26
N ALA A 613 -12.30 47.58 -2.26
CA ALA A 613 -12.91 48.23 -3.40
C ALA A 613 -14.22 48.93 -2.98
N GLY A 614 -14.43 50.15 -3.48
CA GLY A 614 -15.69 50.84 -3.31
C GLY A 614 -16.82 50.14 -4.07
N LEU A 615 -18.07 50.35 -3.64
CA LEU A 615 -19.23 49.75 -4.29
C LEU A 615 -19.29 50.06 -5.80
N ALA A 616 -18.99 51.30 -6.17
CA ALA A 616 -18.95 51.73 -7.57
C ALA A 616 -17.91 50.95 -8.41
N ASP A 617 -16.74 50.64 -7.84
CA ASP A 617 -15.69 49.89 -8.53
C ASP A 617 -16.08 48.41 -8.69
N LEU A 618 -16.77 47.84 -7.70
CA LEU A 618 -17.26 46.46 -7.76
C LEU A 618 -18.33 46.28 -8.85
N GLN A 619 -19.12 47.32 -9.13
CA GLN A 619 -20.13 47.33 -10.21
C GLN A 619 -19.52 47.38 -11.61
N LEU A 620 -18.29 47.92 -11.75
CA LEU A 620 -17.57 47.98 -13.03
C LEU A 620 -16.98 46.63 -13.46
N VAL A 621 -17.03 45.61 -12.58
CA VAL A 621 -16.50 44.28 -12.89
C VAL A 621 -17.47 43.49 -13.76
N ASN A 622 -17.05 43.23 -15.00
CA ASN A 622 -17.81 42.38 -15.93
C ASN A 622 -18.19 41.02 -15.32
N GLY A 623 -19.50 40.76 -15.21
CA GLY A 623 -20.06 39.53 -14.64
C GLY A 623 -20.48 39.63 -13.16
N ILE A 624 -20.33 40.79 -12.54
CA ILE A 624 -20.89 41.14 -11.23
C ILE A 624 -22.11 42.04 -11.45
N SER A 625 -23.28 41.61 -11.00
CA SER A 625 -24.50 42.43 -11.02
C SER A 625 -24.51 43.42 -9.86
N ASP A 626 -25.31 44.48 -9.93
CA ASP A 626 -25.43 45.48 -8.86
C ASP A 626 -25.75 44.86 -7.49
N GLY A 627 -26.68 43.91 -7.44
CA GLY A 627 -26.99 43.18 -6.20
C GLY A 627 -25.82 42.34 -5.66
N MET A 628 -24.97 41.81 -6.54
CA MET A 628 -23.79 41.04 -6.14
C MET A 628 -22.65 41.95 -5.69
N ALA A 629 -22.44 43.09 -6.36
CA ALA A 629 -21.48 44.11 -5.94
C ALA A 629 -21.81 44.62 -4.52
N ARG A 630 -23.10 44.83 -4.24
CA ARG A 630 -23.59 45.20 -2.91
C ARG A 630 -23.37 44.11 -1.87
N THR A 631 -23.66 42.85 -2.20
CA THR A 631 -23.38 41.69 -1.32
C THR A 631 -21.89 41.57 -0.98
N ILE A 632 -21.01 41.78 -1.96
CA ILE A 632 -19.55 41.74 -1.77
C ILE A 632 -19.08 42.92 -0.90
N TYR A 633 -19.59 44.12 -1.15
CA TYR A 633 -19.24 45.32 -0.41
C TYR A 633 -19.70 45.22 1.06
N GLU A 634 -20.95 44.79 1.29
CA GLU A 634 -21.51 44.61 2.63
C GLU A 634 -20.76 43.50 3.40
N PHE A 635 -20.42 42.38 2.75
CA PHE A 635 -19.67 41.28 3.39
C PHE A 635 -18.33 41.73 3.99
N PHE A 636 -17.64 42.70 3.37
CA PHE A 636 -16.34 43.19 3.84
C PHE A 636 -16.40 44.48 4.67
N ASN A 637 -17.51 45.23 4.63
CA ASN A 637 -17.66 46.51 5.33
C ASN A 637 -18.74 46.52 6.43
N ALA A 638 -19.40 45.40 6.72
CA ALA A 638 -20.44 45.29 7.77
C ALA A 638 -19.94 45.44 9.22
N GLY A 639 -18.72 45.93 9.45
CA GLY A 639 -18.13 46.14 10.78
C GLY A 639 -17.77 47.61 11.13
N ASP A 640 -17.94 48.55 10.20
CA ASP A 640 -17.65 49.99 10.42
C ASP A 640 -18.95 50.81 10.51
N GLY A 641 -19.80 50.44 11.47
CA GLY A 641 -21.04 51.15 11.83
C GLY A 641 -21.20 51.25 13.34
#